data_AF-Q1YXY8-F1
#
_entry.id   AF-Q1YXY8-F1
#
_cell.length_a   1.000
_cell.length_b   1.000
_cell.length_c   1.000
_cell.angle_alpha   90.00
_cell.angle_beta   90.00
_cell.angle_gamma   90.00
#
_symmetry.space_group_name_H-M   'P 1'
#
loop_
_entity.id
_entity.type
_entity.pdbx_description
1 polymer ?
#
loop_
_entity_poly.entity_id
_entity_poly.type
_entity_poly.pdbx_seq_one_letter_code
_entity_poly.pdbx_strand_id
1 'polypeptide(L)'
;MKKRYLSYQDTIDFLTEAMAKYPDLIRLQNIGDTHEGRPIMMVTISQDVAYADLKPALLYTGTIHAREWIGIELAVNFIQYLLDNYPSNPEVVEALTRNTLYIVPCLNPDGFEYSRNHFSFWRKNRRDNGDGTFGVDLNRNFGINFRQSTNTQSNIYGGPAAFSEPETQAIKQFVELHNNIKIALDYHSQGNVFFPAHKFNHEAEIEGTDLNILCANMAKEIHKVTRRQYGIHRGKPPANLIHGSGREYYYDRGILSTVVEVGSRNIPDYLINMSQSVDENIPALLYALGTAINYSDLAPKRPENFTVRDISANHAELVWDHNPEDDGCYYQVYRNEAPKDPCTRDNLIAITSQSEYTDKQLKSGHRYYYNLRKVNRVNRVKSPFAPEVKIKTNLEKDEFSFTLFPTPEKIGYTGEFLATQNAEHFGNNSLFIGVNKTKGICYGVIDYDMSRIPTDAQIKDAAFSLYPMNRVGAKIENYGEWSVSILDPDDISDITDFEQIHNAVALQTLGDAIDSDQLTQGIWKNWRFSALEKQLIQDQLEKGRLLLRLQGPDNLPQGHDSQMMQFDIGYGRFGGGIHYRPNLDLIYHRRPNALTCNATVCHTVSHIRVTQGELQSGFDADGQRIFGHVEFMLPQLSERTDIVITDAYFVLESEATNGISQPIRFTVGMVDNDKLSYNSIKCSELIEFLGYEVSSHELVKTPKQTFMFDSSARQHLEDLHDSGKPINLIIRATSASRQQDAIVQWKTLSADETTVYPQLVVEYIERHKQPMDSPENFQASLEDGLVRLTWDNPDSEDWVGTYVVRNSFHPPRSPFDGVKLYAGKDGYTLDRFGNTNIPKYYSVFSYDNVPNYSVPATLKFSTDEVTPVIYDEFEAQDEMEQRYREGD
;
A
#
# COMPACT_ATOMS: atom_id res chain seq x y z
N MET A 1 -32.56 -29.89 18.63
CA MET A 1 -33.25 -28.62 18.30
C MET A 1 -32.34 -27.46 18.67
N LYS A 2 -32.13 -26.55 17.72
CA LYS A 2 -31.32 -25.32 17.79
C LYS A 2 -31.95 -24.25 18.70
N LYS A 3 -32.33 -24.63 19.93
CA LYS A 3 -33.03 -23.81 20.94
C LYS A 3 -32.28 -22.53 21.39
N ARG A 4 -31.06 -22.30 20.87
CA ARG A 4 -30.22 -21.13 21.19
C ARG A 4 -30.37 -19.97 20.19
N TYR A 5 -30.96 -20.22 19.02
CA TYR A 5 -31.19 -19.19 18.01
C TYR A 5 -32.62 -18.64 18.13
N LEU A 6 -32.81 -17.34 17.88
CA LEU A 6 -34.11 -16.66 17.93
C LEU A 6 -34.99 -17.06 16.75
N SER A 7 -36.26 -17.42 17.01
CA SER A 7 -37.25 -17.54 15.94
C SER A 7 -37.65 -16.16 15.41
N TYR A 8 -38.31 -16.14 14.26
CA TYR A 8 -38.88 -14.90 13.74
C TYR A 8 -39.95 -14.35 14.68
N GLN A 9 -40.71 -15.22 15.34
CA GLN A 9 -41.68 -14.80 16.35
C GLN A 9 -40.99 -14.19 17.58
N ASP A 10 -39.93 -14.81 18.10
CA ASP A 10 -39.17 -14.25 19.23
C ASP A 10 -38.62 -12.85 18.88
N THR A 11 -38.23 -12.64 17.62
CA THR A 11 -37.78 -11.34 17.12
C THR A 11 -38.91 -10.31 17.09
N ILE A 12 -40.10 -10.67 16.60
CA ILE A 12 -41.28 -9.77 16.60
C ILE A 12 -41.68 -9.40 18.04
N ASP A 13 -41.69 -10.37 18.94
CA ASP A 13 -42.07 -10.17 20.34
C ASP A 13 -41.10 -9.21 21.03
N PHE A 14 -39.78 -9.40 20.84
CA PHE A 14 -38.74 -8.50 21.31
C PHE A 14 -38.93 -7.06 20.80
N LEU A 15 -39.16 -6.89 19.50
CA LEU A 15 -39.31 -5.57 18.89
C LEU A 15 -40.58 -4.85 19.36
N THR A 16 -41.66 -5.59 19.57
CA THR A 16 -42.91 -5.06 20.09
C THR A 16 -42.75 -4.58 21.53
N GLU A 17 -42.04 -5.36 22.36
CA GLU A 17 -41.70 -4.96 23.74
C GLU A 17 -40.77 -3.73 23.76
N ALA A 18 -39.75 -3.71 22.89
CA ALA A 18 -38.84 -2.58 22.77
C ALA A 18 -39.57 -1.29 22.37
N MET A 19 -40.49 -1.34 21.41
CA MET A 19 -41.30 -0.20 21.01
C MET A 19 -42.22 0.29 22.16
N ALA A 20 -42.82 -0.62 22.91
CA ALA A 20 -43.67 -0.26 24.05
C ALA A 20 -42.85 0.42 25.18
N LYS A 21 -41.60 0.00 25.38
CA LYS A 21 -40.71 0.54 26.41
C LYS A 21 -40.05 1.87 26.03
N TYR A 22 -39.75 2.09 24.75
CA TYR A 22 -39.00 3.25 24.25
C TYR A 22 -39.70 3.97 23.07
N PRO A 23 -40.97 4.41 23.21
CA PRO A 23 -41.79 4.88 22.09
C PRO A 23 -41.24 6.13 21.37
N ASP A 24 -40.42 6.94 22.04
CA ASP A 24 -39.82 8.15 21.46
C ASP A 24 -38.49 7.87 20.70
N LEU A 25 -37.94 6.65 20.83
CA LEU A 25 -36.65 6.25 20.27
C LEU A 25 -36.79 5.22 19.15
N ILE A 26 -37.82 4.37 19.19
CA ILE A 26 -38.02 3.24 18.28
C ILE A 26 -39.44 3.21 17.71
N ARG A 27 -39.54 2.95 16.40
CA ARG A 27 -40.80 2.78 15.66
C ARG A 27 -40.75 1.45 14.90
N LEU A 28 -41.78 0.63 15.05
CA LEU A 28 -41.93 -0.65 14.36
C LEU A 28 -42.97 -0.54 13.23
N GLN A 29 -42.64 -1.04 12.04
CA GLN A 29 -43.49 -0.98 10.85
C GLN A 29 -43.48 -2.32 10.10
N ASN A 30 -44.64 -2.75 9.60
CA ASN A 30 -44.71 -3.77 8.55
C ASN A 30 -44.50 -3.09 7.18
N ILE A 31 -43.51 -3.51 6.41
CA ILE A 31 -43.19 -2.95 5.08
C ILE A 31 -43.73 -3.81 3.91
N GLY A 32 -44.32 -4.97 4.19
CA GLY A 32 -44.93 -5.87 3.20
C GLY A 32 -45.08 -7.28 3.76
N ASP A 33 -45.82 -8.16 3.08
CA ASP A 33 -46.04 -9.54 3.54
C ASP A 33 -45.36 -10.56 2.60
N THR A 34 -44.85 -11.67 3.15
CA THR A 34 -44.19 -12.74 2.39
C THR A 34 -45.17 -13.65 1.64
N HIS A 35 -44.66 -14.62 0.87
CA HIS A 35 -45.49 -15.63 0.17
C HIS A 35 -46.35 -16.48 1.12
N GLU A 36 -45.85 -16.79 2.32
CA GLU A 36 -46.59 -17.52 3.36
C GLU A 36 -47.36 -16.59 4.31
N GLY A 37 -47.43 -15.28 4.01
CA GLY A 37 -48.23 -14.29 4.74
C GLY A 37 -47.63 -13.81 6.06
N ARG A 38 -46.31 -13.95 6.26
CA ARG A 38 -45.61 -13.34 7.41
C ARG A 38 -45.34 -11.87 7.12
N PRO A 39 -45.53 -10.97 8.09
CA PRO A 39 -45.18 -9.57 7.91
C PRO A 39 -43.66 -9.42 7.82
N ILE A 40 -43.19 -8.50 7.00
CA ILE A 40 -41.77 -8.12 6.90
C ILE A 40 -41.59 -6.89 7.78
N MET A 41 -41.06 -7.13 8.98
CA MET A 41 -40.91 -6.09 9.98
C MET A 41 -39.64 -5.26 9.76
N MET A 42 -39.80 -3.93 9.85
CA MET A 42 -38.72 -2.96 9.89
C MET A 42 -38.79 -2.11 11.15
N VAL A 43 -37.62 -1.81 11.71
CA VAL A 43 -37.44 -0.97 12.89
C VAL A 43 -36.76 0.32 12.47
N THR A 44 -37.30 1.46 12.90
CA THR A 44 -36.62 2.76 12.85
C THR A 44 -36.14 3.12 14.25
N ILE A 45 -34.86 3.47 14.42
CA ILE A 45 -34.29 3.96 15.68
C ILE A 45 -33.64 5.32 15.44
N SER A 46 -34.07 6.34 16.17
CA SER A 46 -33.47 7.68 16.17
C SER A 46 -33.92 8.45 17.40
N GLN A 47 -33.10 9.38 17.89
CA GLN A 47 -33.57 10.34 18.88
C GLN A 47 -34.68 11.19 18.26
N ASP A 48 -35.84 11.31 18.92
CA ASP A 48 -37.05 11.92 18.34
C ASP A 48 -37.49 11.19 17.06
N VAL A 49 -37.83 9.90 17.20
CA VAL A 49 -38.12 8.98 16.07
C VAL A 49 -39.20 9.47 15.11
N ALA A 50 -40.08 10.39 15.54
CA ALA A 50 -41.04 11.07 14.69
C ALA A 50 -40.41 11.90 13.54
N TYR A 51 -39.17 12.38 13.72
CA TYR A 51 -38.41 13.15 12.73
C TYR A 51 -37.28 12.34 12.09
N ALA A 52 -37.28 11.01 12.25
CA ALA A 52 -36.24 10.13 11.78
C ALA A 52 -35.95 10.30 10.27
N ASP A 53 -36.98 10.54 9.47
CA ASP A 53 -36.86 10.62 8.00
C ASP A 53 -36.21 11.94 7.52
N LEU A 54 -36.01 12.91 8.42
CA LEU A 54 -35.27 14.16 8.13
C LEU A 54 -33.76 14.06 8.40
N LYS A 55 -33.33 13.02 9.09
CA LYS A 55 -31.91 12.79 9.42
C LYS A 55 -31.28 11.82 8.44
N PRO A 56 -29.98 11.97 8.12
CA PRO A 56 -29.27 10.97 7.31
C PRO A 56 -29.33 9.60 7.97
N ALA A 57 -29.47 8.55 7.17
CA ALA A 57 -29.77 7.23 7.69
C ALA A 57 -28.80 6.14 7.22
N LEU A 58 -28.63 5.13 8.08
CA LEU A 58 -28.06 3.84 7.76
C LEU A 58 -29.20 2.81 7.62
N LEU A 59 -29.20 2.06 6.53
CA LEU A 59 -30.05 0.89 6.33
C LEU A 59 -29.25 -0.39 6.62
N TYR A 60 -29.80 -1.24 7.48
CA TYR A 60 -29.33 -2.59 7.74
C TYR A 60 -30.35 -3.59 7.18
N THR A 61 -29.89 -4.56 6.40
CA THR A 61 -30.70 -5.71 5.97
C THR A 61 -30.05 -6.99 6.46
N GLY A 62 -30.79 -7.79 7.22
CA GLY A 62 -30.35 -9.10 7.69
C GLY A 62 -31.09 -10.24 7.01
N THR A 63 -30.42 -11.39 6.89
CA THR A 63 -31.03 -12.69 6.55
C THR A 63 -31.93 -12.61 5.31
N ILE A 64 -31.42 -12.02 4.23
CA ILE A 64 -32.03 -12.14 2.90
C ILE A 64 -31.88 -13.56 2.35
N HIS A 65 -30.78 -14.25 2.69
CA HIS A 65 -30.65 -15.69 2.54
C HIS A 65 -31.02 -16.41 3.85
N ALA A 66 -31.93 -17.37 3.74
CA ALA A 66 -32.54 -18.07 4.86
C ALA A 66 -31.57 -18.74 5.85
N ARG A 67 -30.52 -19.38 5.36
CA ARG A 67 -29.52 -20.11 6.18
C ARG A 67 -28.49 -19.24 6.88
N GLU A 68 -28.46 -17.94 6.61
CA GLU A 68 -27.42 -17.01 7.09
C GLU A 68 -27.96 -16.31 8.35
N TRP A 69 -27.96 -17.06 9.45
CA TRP A 69 -28.68 -16.71 10.68
C TRP A 69 -28.05 -15.57 11.46
N ILE A 70 -26.79 -15.25 11.16
CA ILE A 70 -26.09 -14.10 11.74
C ILE A 70 -26.81 -12.77 11.50
N GLY A 71 -27.49 -12.60 10.37
CA GLY A 71 -28.16 -11.33 10.04
C GLY A 71 -29.24 -10.95 11.06
N ILE A 72 -30.19 -11.84 11.31
CA ILE A 72 -31.26 -11.59 12.29
C ILE A 72 -30.72 -11.54 13.73
N GLU A 73 -29.76 -12.39 14.08
CA GLU A 73 -29.15 -12.40 15.42
C GLU A 73 -28.40 -11.10 15.72
N LEU A 74 -27.57 -10.63 14.78
CA LEU A 74 -26.85 -9.37 14.92
C LEU A 74 -27.79 -8.17 14.97
N ALA A 75 -28.85 -8.17 14.15
CA ALA A 75 -29.86 -7.10 14.18
C ALA A 75 -30.48 -6.95 15.57
N VAL A 76 -30.96 -8.05 16.16
CA VAL A 76 -31.60 -8.03 17.49
C VAL A 76 -30.61 -7.57 18.57
N ASN A 77 -29.40 -8.13 18.58
CA ASN A 77 -28.38 -7.76 19.56
C ASN A 77 -27.91 -6.31 19.42
N PHE A 78 -27.81 -5.78 18.19
CA PHE A 78 -27.46 -4.38 17.98
C PHE A 78 -28.57 -3.43 18.45
N ILE A 79 -29.84 -3.77 18.19
CA ILE A 79 -30.98 -3.01 18.73
C ILE A 79 -30.94 -3.01 20.26
N GLN A 80 -30.78 -4.18 20.88
CA GLN A 80 -30.66 -4.29 22.35
C GLN A 80 -29.50 -3.44 22.88
N TYR A 81 -28.32 -3.53 22.25
CA TYR A 81 -27.16 -2.73 22.62
C TYR A 81 -27.46 -1.22 22.58
N LEU A 82 -28.09 -0.72 21.50
CA LEU A 82 -28.43 0.69 21.39
C LEU A 82 -29.41 1.12 22.49
N LEU A 83 -30.44 0.33 22.76
CA LEU A 83 -31.46 0.65 23.76
C LEU A 83 -30.89 0.65 25.19
N ASP A 84 -29.99 -0.28 25.50
CA ASP A 84 -29.36 -0.37 26.82
C ASP A 84 -28.33 0.73 27.06
N ASN A 85 -27.65 1.17 26.00
CA ASN A 85 -26.54 2.12 26.09
C ASN A 85 -26.95 3.57 25.77
N TYR A 86 -28.10 3.82 25.13
CA TYR A 86 -28.58 5.17 24.84
C TYR A 86 -28.63 6.10 26.07
N PRO A 87 -29.00 5.65 27.29
CA PRO A 87 -29.04 6.55 28.45
C PRO A 87 -27.67 7.05 28.94
N SER A 88 -26.55 6.42 28.56
CA SER A 88 -25.26 6.64 29.22
C SER A 88 -24.03 6.62 28.30
N ASN A 89 -24.11 6.07 27.09
CA ASN A 89 -23.00 6.03 26.15
C ASN A 89 -23.05 7.24 25.19
N PRO A 90 -22.10 8.18 25.28
CA PRO A 90 -22.11 9.39 24.44
C PRO A 90 -21.98 9.10 22.94
N GLU A 91 -21.33 8.00 22.54
CA GLU A 91 -21.22 7.63 21.13
C GLU A 91 -22.56 7.18 20.56
N VAL A 92 -23.32 6.40 21.34
CA VAL A 92 -24.68 5.96 20.96
C VAL A 92 -25.63 7.16 20.90
N VAL A 93 -25.58 8.04 21.90
CA VAL A 93 -26.38 9.27 21.91
C VAL A 93 -26.08 10.10 20.68
N GLU A 94 -24.81 10.48 20.45
CA GLU A 94 -24.41 11.31 19.31
C GLU A 94 -24.80 10.67 17.97
N ALA A 95 -24.62 9.36 17.82
CA ALA A 95 -24.99 8.64 16.61
C ALA A 95 -26.49 8.75 16.32
N LEU A 96 -27.36 8.55 17.33
CA LEU A 96 -28.82 8.64 17.18
C LEU A 96 -29.37 10.07 17.19
N THR A 97 -28.65 11.02 17.79
CA THR A 97 -28.95 12.45 17.67
C THR A 97 -28.85 12.87 16.21
N ARG A 98 -27.76 12.47 15.54
CA ARG A 98 -27.39 12.97 14.21
C ARG A 98 -27.87 12.11 13.05
N ASN A 99 -28.21 10.86 13.30
CA ASN A 99 -28.55 9.90 12.27
C ASN A 99 -29.83 9.10 12.63
N THR A 100 -30.35 8.42 11.62
CA THR A 100 -31.43 7.44 11.75
C THR A 100 -30.91 6.06 11.39
N LEU A 101 -31.39 5.04 12.08
CA LEU A 101 -31.11 3.65 11.80
C LEU A 101 -32.40 2.97 11.33
N TYR A 102 -32.41 2.48 10.10
CA TYR A 102 -33.45 1.58 9.59
C TYR A 102 -32.91 0.15 9.60
N ILE A 103 -33.59 -0.77 10.27
CA ILE A 103 -33.20 -2.18 10.34
C ILE A 103 -34.35 -3.04 9.84
N VAL A 104 -34.08 -3.88 8.83
CA VAL A 104 -34.90 -5.04 8.49
C VAL A 104 -34.16 -6.28 9.03
N PRO A 105 -34.53 -6.82 10.21
CA PRO A 105 -33.78 -7.91 10.83
C PRO A 105 -33.75 -9.19 9.98
N CYS A 106 -34.86 -9.47 9.29
CA CYS A 106 -34.99 -10.62 8.41
C CYS A 106 -35.85 -10.24 7.20
N LEU A 107 -35.21 -10.09 6.04
CA LEU A 107 -35.92 -9.82 4.78
C LEU A 107 -36.60 -11.07 4.21
N ASN A 108 -36.16 -12.28 4.61
CA ASN A 108 -36.74 -13.55 4.18
C ASN A 108 -37.30 -14.38 5.35
N PRO A 109 -38.39 -13.93 6.03
CA PRO A 109 -38.96 -14.64 7.18
C PRO A 109 -39.36 -16.10 6.89
N ASP A 110 -39.99 -16.36 5.73
CA ASP A 110 -40.46 -17.71 5.37
C ASP A 110 -39.29 -18.67 5.18
N GLY A 111 -38.28 -18.24 4.43
CA GLY A 111 -37.08 -19.03 4.20
C GLY A 111 -36.33 -19.28 5.51
N PHE A 112 -36.20 -18.25 6.35
CA PHE A 112 -35.53 -18.37 7.65
C PHE A 112 -36.19 -19.42 8.55
N GLU A 113 -37.52 -19.37 8.73
CA GLU A 113 -38.26 -20.37 9.52
C GLU A 113 -38.15 -21.77 8.89
N TYR A 114 -38.20 -21.88 7.56
CA TYR A 114 -38.00 -23.14 6.88
C TYR A 114 -36.60 -23.73 7.14
N SER A 115 -35.56 -22.87 7.16
CA SER A 115 -34.20 -23.30 7.45
C SER A 115 -34.03 -23.78 8.90
N ARG A 116 -34.74 -23.16 9.85
CA ARG A 116 -34.71 -23.53 11.26
C ARG A 116 -35.40 -24.86 11.53
N ASN A 117 -36.56 -25.07 10.91
CA ASN A 117 -37.49 -26.14 11.28
C ASN A 117 -37.42 -27.36 10.35
N HIS A 118 -37.00 -27.18 9.09
CA HIS A 118 -37.05 -28.24 8.07
C HIS A 118 -35.70 -28.53 7.41
N PHE A 119 -35.07 -27.54 6.77
CA PHE A 119 -33.82 -27.76 6.03
C PHE A 119 -32.81 -26.63 6.23
N SER A 120 -31.85 -26.86 7.12
CA SER A 120 -30.88 -25.84 7.56
C SER A 120 -29.98 -25.25 6.47
N PHE A 121 -29.84 -25.87 5.31
CA PHE A 121 -29.08 -25.29 4.19
C PHE A 121 -29.95 -24.56 3.17
N TRP A 122 -31.25 -24.39 3.44
CA TRP A 122 -32.17 -23.62 2.59
C TRP A 122 -31.71 -22.17 2.47
N ARG A 123 -31.67 -21.63 1.25
CA ARG A 123 -31.16 -20.29 0.95
C ARG A 123 -32.23 -19.32 0.48
N LYS A 124 -33.10 -19.77 -0.42
CA LYS A 124 -34.08 -18.97 -1.16
C LYS A 124 -35.27 -18.55 -0.29
N ASN A 125 -36.21 -17.76 -0.82
CA ASN A 125 -37.53 -17.60 -0.19
C ASN A 125 -38.38 -18.87 -0.35
N ARG A 126 -39.70 -18.79 -0.11
CA ARG A 126 -40.62 -19.95 -0.12
C ARG A 126 -41.68 -19.90 -1.22
N ARG A 127 -41.49 -19.10 -2.26
CA ARG A 127 -42.35 -19.08 -3.45
C ARG A 127 -42.61 -20.50 -3.99
N ASP A 128 -43.86 -20.85 -4.29
CA ASP A 128 -44.17 -22.02 -5.12
C ASP A 128 -43.99 -21.65 -6.60
N ASN A 129 -43.09 -22.36 -7.30
CA ASN A 129 -42.82 -22.10 -8.71
C ASN A 129 -43.80 -22.81 -9.66
N GLY A 130 -44.71 -23.65 -9.13
CA GLY A 130 -45.71 -24.39 -9.92
C GLY A 130 -45.18 -25.63 -10.65
N ASP A 131 -43.91 -25.96 -10.47
CA ASP A 131 -43.22 -27.10 -11.10
C ASP A 131 -42.67 -28.11 -10.06
N GLY A 132 -43.11 -27.99 -8.81
CA GLY A 132 -42.63 -28.79 -7.68
C GLY A 132 -41.34 -28.28 -7.04
N THR A 133 -40.73 -27.23 -7.59
CA THR A 133 -39.61 -26.52 -6.94
C THR A 133 -40.12 -25.32 -6.14
N PHE A 134 -39.31 -24.89 -5.17
CA PHE A 134 -39.63 -23.74 -4.33
C PHE A 134 -38.51 -22.72 -4.31
N GLY A 135 -38.90 -21.46 -4.17
CA GLY A 135 -38.06 -20.34 -3.80
C GLY A 135 -37.33 -19.65 -4.95
N VAL A 136 -37.05 -18.38 -4.72
CA VAL A 136 -36.20 -17.47 -5.51
C VAL A 136 -35.07 -16.95 -4.63
N ASP A 137 -33.87 -16.82 -5.19
CA ASP A 137 -32.75 -16.12 -4.55
C ASP A 137 -33.05 -14.61 -4.60
N LEU A 138 -33.44 -14.06 -3.46
CA LEU A 138 -33.80 -12.65 -3.32
C LEU A 138 -32.64 -11.71 -3.71
N ASN A 139 -31.39 -12.11 -3.47
CA ASN A 139 -30.21 -11.33 -3.87
C ASN A 139 -29.79 -11.57 -5.34
N ARG A 140 -30.69 -12.12 -6.16
CA ARG A 140 -30.64 -12.16 -7.63
C ARG A 140 -31.90 -11.57 -8.27
N ASN A 141 -32.82 -11.04 -7.46
CA ASN A 141 -34.14 -10.59 -7.90
C ASN A 141 -34.28 -9.06 -8.04
N PHE A 142 -33.27 -8.26 -7.73
CA PHE A 142 -33.32 -6.81 -7.93
C PHE A 142 -33.22 -6.41 -9.41
N GLY A 143 -33.61 -5.18 -9.75
CA GLY A 143 -33.69 -4.71 -11.13
C GLY A 143 -32.35 -4.41 -11.82
N ILE A 144 -31.27 -4.22 -11.06
CA ILE A 144 -29.98 -3.84 -11.64
C ILE A 144 -29.28 -5.06 -12.27
N ASN A 145 -28.99 -4.98 -13.58
CA ASN A 145 -28.38 -6.08 -14.35
C ASN A 145 -29.13 -7.42 -14.16
N PHE A 146 -30.46 -7.40 -13.96
CA PHE A 146 -31.26 -8.61 -13.71
C PHE A 146 -31.10 -9.63 -14.85
N ARG A 147 -31.05 -10.92 -14.49
CA ARG A 147 -30.97 -12.02 -15.47
C ARG A 147 -32.10 -13.00 -15.24
N GLN A 148 -32.98 -13.09 -16.23
CA GLN A 148 -34.02 -14.10 -16.24
C GLN A 148 -33.39 -15.50 -16.39
N SER A 149 -33.82 -16.43 -15.55
CA SER A 149 -33.45 -17.84 -15.63
C SER A 149 -34.73 -18.68 -15.69
N THR A 150 -34.65 -19.87 -16.26
CA THR A 150 -35.74 -20.87 -16.24
C THR A 150 -35.41 -22.06 -15.35
N ASN A 151 -34.19 -22.13 -14.80
CA ASN A 151 -33.78 -23.21 -13.91
C ASN A 151 -34.18 -22.89 -12.46
N THR A 152 -35.43 -23.19 -12.14
CA THR A 152 -36.06 -23.00 -10.82
C THR A 152 -35.40 -23.84 -9.71
N GLN A 153 -34.71 -24.93 -10.06
CA GLN A 153 -33.94 -25.78 -9.10
C GLN A 153 -32.64 -25.12 -8.64
N SER A 154 -32.14 -24.12 -9.38
CA SER A 154 -30.89 -23.45 -9.04
C SER A 154 -30.99 -22.70 -7.70
N ASN A 155 -29.92 -22.79 -6.89
CA ASN A 155 -29.78 -22.00 -5.66
C ASN A 155 -29.62 -20.49 -5.92
N ILE A 156 -29.31 -20.11 -7.17
CA ILE A 156 -29.18 -18.72 -7.62
C ILE A 156 -30.30 -18.34 -8.60
N TYR A 157 -31.44 -19.05 -8.57
CA TYR A 157 -32.59 -18.73 -9.40
C TYR A 157 -33.17 -17.36 -9.00
N GLY A 158 -32.98 -16.33 -9.84
CA GLY A 158 -33.40 -14.95 -9.56
C GLY A 158 -34.89 -14.67 -9.76
N GLY A 159 -35.72 -15.66 -10.09
CA GLY A 159 -37.15 -15.49 -10.31
C GLY A 159 -37.53 -15.22 -11.77
N PRO A 160 -38.85 -15.16 -12.07
CA PRO A 160 -39.34 -15.00 -13.43
C PRO A 160 -39.13 -13.58 -14.00
N ALA A 161 -39.00 -12.57 -13.15
CA ALA A 161 -38.75 -11.18 -13.52
C ALA A 161 -38.07 -10.44 -12.35
N ALA A 162 -37.46 -9.29 -12.62
CA ALA A 162 -36.96 -8.41 -11.57
C ALA A 162 -38.10 -7.99 -10.64
N PHE A 163 -37.84 -7.99 -9.34
CA PHE A 163 -38.76 -7.70 -8.26
C PHE A 163 -40.04 -8.55 -8.33
N SER A 164 -39.94 -9.80 -8.77
CA SER A 164 -41.07 -10.74 -8.78
C SER A 164 -41.50 -11.19 -7.38
N GLU A 165 -40.66 -10.97 -6.38
CA GLU A 165 -40.88 -11.43 -5.01
C GLU A 165 -41.43 -10.30 -4.13
N PRO A 166 -42.43 -10.57 -3.28
CA PRO A 166 -42.98 -9.55 -2.40
C PRO A 166 -41.93 -9.00 -1.43
N GLU A 167 -40.95 -9.80 -1.01
CA GLU A 167 -39.86 -9.38 -0.14
C GLU A 167 -38.97 -8.31 -0.78
N THR A 168 -38.57 -8.49 -2.04
CA THR A 168 -37.76 -7.50 -2.75
C THR A 168 -38.57 -6.27 -3.15
N GLN A 169 -39.88 -6.41 -3.40
CA GLN A 169 -40.79 -5.28 -3.62
C GLN A 169 -40.96 -4.42 -2.37
N ALA A 170 -41.07 -5.02 -1.19
CA ALA A 170 -41.21 -4.31 0.08
C ALA A 170 -39.99 -3.39 0.33
N ILE A 171 -38.78 -3.94 0.25
CA ILE A 171 -37.55 -3.16 0.48
C ILE A 171 -37.31 -2.12 -0.63
N LYS A 172 -37.67 -2.44 -1.88
CA LYS A 172 -37.64 -1.49 -3.01
C LYS A 172 -38.48 -0.26 -2.70
N GLN A 173 -39.75 -0.45 -2.33
CA GLN A 173 -40.68 0.63 -2.03
C GLN A 173 -40.19 1.47 -0.84
N PHE A 174 -39.69 0.80 0.20
CA PHE A 174 -39.13 1.50 1.34
C PHE A 174 -37.96 2.42 0.94
N VAL A 175 -36.94 1.88 0.26
CA VAL A 175 -35.76 2.66 -0.14
C VAL A 175 -36.12 3.81 -1.09
N GLU A 176 -37.06 3.61 -2.03
CA GLU A 176 -37.48 4.67 -2.95
C GLU A 176 -38.23 5.83 -2.27
N LEU A 177 -38.80 5.61 -1.08
CA LEU A 177 -39.47 6.64 -0.28
C LEU A 177 -38.53 7.37 0.69
N HIS A 178 -37.30 6.87 0.90
CA HIS A 178 -36.38 7.34 1.94
C HIS A 178 -35.04 7.80 1.34
N ASN A 179 -35.03 9.00 0.74
CA ASN A 179 -33.83 9.62 0.15
C ASN A 179 -32.76 10.03 1.19
N ASN A 180 -33.11 9.97 2.47
CA ASN A 180 -32.22 10.25 3.59
C ASN A 180 -31.27 9.07 3.88
N ILE A 181 -31.49 7.88 3.32
CA ILE A 181 -30.56 6.74 3.43
C ILE A 181 -29.26 7.09 2.69
N LYS A 182 -28.13 7.11 3.43
CA LYS A 182 -26.80 7.41 2.89
C LYS A 182 -25.85 6.22 2.90
N ILE A 183 -26.07 5.26 3.80
CA ILE A 183 -25.32 4.01 3.89
C ILE A 183 -26.29 2.83 3.92
N ALA A 184 -25.99 1.74 3.19
CA ALA A 184 -26.74 0.49 3.24
C ALA A 184 -25.81 -0.72 3.42
N LEU A 185 -26.01 -1.47 4.49
CA LEU A 185 -25.26 -2.67 4.84
C LEU A 185 -26.16 -3.90 4.70
N ASP A 186 -25.78 -4.81 3.81
CA ASP A 186 -26.46 -6.10 3.59
C ASP A 186 -25.66 -7.22 4.27
N TYR A 187 -26.16 -7.73 5.39
CA TYR A 187 -25.46 -8.69 6.23
C TYR A 187 -25.76 -10.13 5.80
N HIS A 188 -24.67 -10.81 5.46
CA HIS A 188 -24.61 -12.17 4.94
C HIS A 188 -23.64 -13.02 5.76
N SER A 189 -23.56 -14.29 5.42
CA SER A 189 -22.44 -15.16 5.80
C SER A 189 -22.12 -16.09 4.63
N GLN A 190 -20.86 -16.44 4.39
CA GLN A 190 -19.71 -16.35 5.29
C GLN A 190 -18.43 -15.88 4.56
N GLY A 191 -17.44 -15.38 5.29
CA GLY A 191 -16.10 -15.16 4.73
C GLY A 191 -15.24 -14.07 5.37
N ASN A 192 -15.70 -13.41 6.44
CA ASN A 192 -15.04 -12.26 7.07
C ASN A 192 -14.56 -11.23 6.03
N VAL A 193 -15.49 -10.75 5.22
CA VAL A 193 -15.16 -9.86 4.08
C VAL A 193 -16.27 -8.86 3.83
N PHE A 194 -15.86 -7.64 3.54
CA PHE A 194 -16.70 -6.60 2.98
C PHE A 194 -16.64 -6.68 1.46
N PHE A 195 -17.81 -6.69 0.81
CA PHE A 195 -17.90 -6.50 -0.63
C PHE A 195 -18.61 -5.19 -0.97
N PRO A 196 -17.87 -4.08 -1.14
CA PRO A 196 -18.45 -2.83 -1.59
C PRO A 196 -19.08 -2.91 -2.98
N ALA A 197 -20.09 -2.07 -3.22
CA ALA A 197 -20.80 -1.97 -4.49
C ALA A 197 -19.88 -1.46 -5.63
N HIS A 198 -20.27 -1.76 -6.87
CA HIS A 198 -19.61 -1.28 -8.09
C HIS A 198 -20.62 -1.11 -9.23
N LYS A 199 -20.29 -0.34 -10.28
CA LYS A 199 -21.19 -0.09 -11.43
C LYS A 199 -21.05 -1.10 -12.57
N PHE A 200 -20.68 -2.34 -12.24
CA PHE A 200 -20.38 -3.44 -13.20
C PHE A 200 -19.38 -3.10 -14.31
N ASN A 201 -18.65 -2.01 -14.18
CA ASN A 201 -17.57 -1.65 -15.09
C ASN A 201 -16.23 -1.83 -14.37
N HIS A 202 -15.15 -1.77 -15.15
CA HIS A 202 -13.79 -1.94 -14.65
C HIS A 202 -13.10 -0.59 -14.37
N GLU A 203 -13.87 0.48 -14.19
CA GLU A 203 -13.36 1.81 -13.85
C GLU A 203 -13.44 2.06 -12.35
N ALA A 204 -12.53 2.90 -11.85
CA ALA A 204 -12.63 3.37 -10.48
C ALA A 204 -13.82 4.35 -10.36
N GLU A 205 -14.69 4.13 -9.38
CA GLU A 205 -15.75 5.07 -9.04
C GLU A 205 -15.30 6.06 -7.96
N ILE A 206 -15.85 7.28 -8.01
CA ILE A 206 -15.45 8.37 -7.13
C ILE A 206 -15.74 8.04 -5.64
N GLU A 207 -16.78 7.26 -5.34
CA GLU A 207 -17.08 6.76 -3.99
C GLU A 207 -16.26 5.52 -3.59
N GLY A 208 -15.35 5.06 -4.46
CA GLY A 208 -14.51 3.88 -4.22
C GLY A 208 -13.65 4.02 -2.97
N THR A 209 -13.05 5.20 -2.77
CA THR A 209 -12.28 5.51 -1.57
C THR A 209 -13.16 5.52 -0.33
N ASP A 210 -14.33 6.16 -0.37
CA ASP A 210 -15.28 6.23 0.75
C ASP A 210 -15.72 4.85 1.20
N LEU A 211 -16.09 3.99 0.25
CA LEU A 211 -16.51 2.62 0.52
C LEU A 211 -15.39 1.77 1.10
N ASN A 212 -14.17 1.89 0.59
CA ASN A 212 -13.02 1.17 1.15
C ASN A 212 -12.71 1.65 2.57
N ILE A 213 -12.72 2.97 2.83
CA ILE A 213 -12.41 3.51 4.16
C ILE A 213 -13.52 3.21 5.17
N LEU A 214 -14.79 3.23 4.77
CA LEU A 214 -15.91 2.81 5.61
C LEU A 214 -15.69 1.36 6.07
N CYS A 215 -15.46 0.45 5.13
CA CYS A 215 -15.22 -0.96 5.44
C CYS A 215 -13.93 -1.17 6.24
N ALA A 216 -12.86 -0.42 5.97
CA ALA A 216 -11.59 -0.54 6.68
C ALA A 216 -11.72 -0.12 8.15
N ASN A 217 -12.41 0.99 8.41
CA ASN A 217 -12.66 1.43 9.78
C ASN A 217 -13.60 0.46 10.51
N MET A 218 -14.63 -0.06 9.85
CA MET A 218 -15.46 -1.14 10.40
C MET A 218 -14.62 -2.38 10.75
N ALA A 219 -13.73 -2.82 9.84
CA ALA A 219 -12.81 -3.93 10.07
C ALA A 219 -11.88 -3.67 11.26
N LYS A 220 -11.42 -2.42 11.47
CA LYS A 220 -10.62 -2.05 12.64
C LYS A 220 -11.42 -2.18 13.94
N GLU A 221 -12.69 -1.78 13.96
CA GLU A 221 -13.55 -1.97 15.14
C GLU A 221 -13.78 -3.44 15.47
N ILE A 222 -14.01 -4.29 14.47
CA ILE A 222 -14.06 -5.76 14.63
C ILE A 222 -12.75 -6.27 15.23
N HIS A 223 -11.62 -5.89 14.64
CA HIS A 223 -10.30 -6.35 15.08
C HIS A 223 -10.01 -5.99 16.55
N LYS A 224 -10.51 -4.87 17.06
CA LYS A 224 -10.34 -4.50 18.48
C LYS A 224 -11.00 -5.48 19.45
N VAL A 225 -12.08 -6.16 19.04
CA VAL A 225 -12.86 -7.06 19.90
C VAL A 225 -12.28 -8.48 19.89
N THR A 226 -12.09 -9.06 18.70
CA THR A 226 -11.75 -10.49 18.55
C THR A 226 -10.42 -10.73 17.86
N ARG A 227 -9.74 -9.68 17.41
CA ARG A 227 -8.56 -9.73 16.51
C ARG A 227 -8.84 -10.30 15.12
N ARG A 228 -10.05 -10.76 14.80
CA ARG A 228 -10.36 -11.26 13.45
C ARG A 228 -10.13 -10.17 12.40
N GLN A 229 -9.59 -10.60 11.26
CA GLN A 229 -9.39 -9.72 10.12
C GLN A 229 -10.59 -9.81 9.16
N TYR A 230 -11.05 -8.66 8.69
CA TYR A 230 -12.06 -8.58 7.63
C TYR A 230 -11.45 -7.94 6.38
N GLY A 231 -11.46 -8.67 5.27
CA GLY A 231 -10.94 -8.14 4.02
C GLY A 231 -11.92 -7.25 3.30
N ILE A 232 -11.43 -6.52 2.31
CA ILE A 232 -12.25 -5.61 1.50
C ILE A 232 -12.04 -5.97 0.04
N HIS A 233 -13.05 -6.60 -0.55
CA HIS A 233 -12.97 -7.04 -1.92
C HIS A 233 -14.16 -6.51 -2.70
N ARG A 234 -13.92 -5.58 -3.61
CA ARG A 234 -14.80 -5.41 -4.76
C ARG A 234 -14.45 -6.55 -5.70
N GLY A 235 -15.27 -7.62 -5.74
CA GLY A 235 -14.96 -8.83 -6.49
C GLY A 235 -14.41 -8.49 -7.88
N LYS A 236 -13.53 -9.33 -8.46
CA LYS A 236 -13.15 -9.15 -9.87
C LYS A 236 -14.46 -9.01 -10.65
N PRO A 237 -14.69 -7.98 -11.48
CA PRO A 237 -15.80 -8.04 -12.42
C PRO A 237 -15.42 -9.16 -13.37
N PRO A 238 -16.12 -10.30 -13.31
CA PRO A 238 -16.88 -10.62 -14.47
C PRO A 238 -18.30 -10.35 -14.06
N ALA A 239 -18.93 -9.40 -14.75
CA ALA A 239 -20.35 -9.05 -14.64
C ALA A 239 -21.32 -10.25 -14.75
N ASN A 240 -20.80 -11.47 -14.92
CA ASN A 240 -21.53 -12.72 -15.05
C ASN A 240 -21.94 -13.38 -13.73
N LEU A 241 -21.26 -13.12 -12.60
CA LEU A 241 -21.57 -13.77 -11.31
C LEU A 241 -22.47 -12.95 -10.39
N ILE A 242 -22.53 -11.63 -10.61
CA ILE A 242 -23.28 -10.67 -9.78
C ILE A 242 -24.30 -10.00 -10.71
N HIS A 243 -25.58 -10.21 -10.40
CA HIS A 243 -26.72 -9.68 -11.14
C HIS A 243 -27.93 -9.63 -10.21
N GLY A 244 -28.79 -8.63 -10.38
CA GLY A 244 -30.00 -8.49 -9.57
C GLY A 244 -29.75 -8.48 -8.07
N SER A 245 -28.64 -7.91 -7.61
CA SER A 245 -28.27 -7.81 -6.19
C SER A 245 -28.79 -6.53 -5.55
N GLY A 246 -29.10 -6.60 -4.25
CA GLY A 246 -29.59 -5.45 -3.48
C GLY A 246 -28.54 -4.36 -3.33
N ARG A 247 -27.29 -4.75 -3.04
CA ARG A 247 -26.14 -3.85 -2.93
C ARG A 247 -25.99 -2.89 -4.11
N GLU A 248 -25.92 -3.41 -5.33
CA GLU A 248 -25.79 -2.56 -6.52
C GLU A 248 -27.03 -1.71 -6.77
N TYR A 249 -28.21 -2.22 -6.44
CA TYR A 249 -29.46 -1.48 -6.58
C TYR A 249 -29.51 -0.26 -5.65
N TYR A 250 -29.01 -0.40 -4.40
CA TYR A 250 -28.86 0.72 -3.47
C TYR A 250 -27.81 1.71 -3.97
N TYR A 251 -26.67 1.23 -4.46
CA TYR A 251 -25.60 2.09 -4.97
C TYR A 251 -26.00 2.90 -6.20
N ASP A 252 -26.81 2.33 -7.09
CA ASP A 252 -27.42 3.04 -8.24
C ASP A 252 -28.32 4.22 -7.81
N ARG A 253 -28.79 4.25 -6.56
CA ARG A 253 -29.57 5.36 -5.96
C ARG A 253 -28.72 6.38 -5.20
N GLY A 254 -27.39 6.29 -5.31
CA GLY A 254 -26.46 7.19 -4.62
C GLY A 254 -26.22 6.83 -3.15
N ILE A 255 -26.56 5.61 -2.73
CA ILE A 255 -26.35 5.11 -1.37
C ILE A 255 -25.02 4.37 -1.31
N LEU A 256 -24.14 4.69 -0.35
CA LEU A 256 -22.93 3.89 -0.15
C LEU A 256 -23.32 2.50 0.36
N SER A 257 -23.16 1.49 -0.50
CA SER A 257 -23.61 0.13 -0.17
C SER A 257 -22.48 -0.90 -0.16
N THR A 258 -22.51 -1.77 0.85
CA THR A 258 -21.63 -2.93 0.95
C THR A 258 -22.39 -4.15 1.46
N VAL A 259 -21.99 -5.33 0.96
CA VAL A 259 -22.30 -6.60 1.60
C VAL A 259 -21.27 -6.84 2.70
N VAL A 260 -21.70 -7.39 3.84
CA VAL A 260 -20.83 -7.83 4.93
C VAL A 260 -21.01 -9.34 5.09
N GLU A 261 -20.01 -10.12 4.73
CA GLU A 261 -20.00 -11.57 4.96
C GLU A 261 -19.35 -11.88 6.31
N VAL A 262 -20.14 -12.33 7.27
CA VAL A 262 -19.70 -12.53 8.66
C VAL A 262 -19.38 -14.00 8.93
N GLY A 263 -18.32 -14.23 9.69
CA GLY A 263 -17.94 -15.55 10.20
C GLY A 263 -17.41 -16.51 9.14
N SER A 264 -17.10 -17.74 9.55
CA SER A 264 -16.57 -18.81 8.70
C SER A 264 -17.62 -19.86 8.30
N ARG A 265 -18.83 -19.78 8.89
CA ARG A 265 -19.93 -20.73 8.68
C ARG A 265 -21.28 -20.01 8.62
N ASN A 266 -22.19 -20.47 7.74
CA ASN A 266 -23.58 -19.98 7.70
C ASN A 266 -24.34 -20.23 9.01
N ILE A 267 -24.07 -21.39 9.63
CA ILE A 267 -24.68 -21.80 10.89
C ILE A 267 -23.57 -22.30 11.81
N PRO A 268 -22.92 -21.39 12.55
CA PRO A 268 -21.81 -21.75 13.43
C PRO A 268 -22.31 -22.32 14.78
N ASP A 269 -21.40 -22.65 15.70
CA ASP A 269 -21.79 -22.86 17.10
C ASP A 269 -22.19 -21.52 17.73
N TYR A 270 -23.32 -21.49 18.45
CA TYR A 270 -23.84 -20.25 18.99
C TYR A 270 -22.92 -19.63 20.06
N LEU A 271 -22.51 -20.43 21.05
CA LEU A 271 -21.79 -19.93 22.21
C LEU A 271 -20.34 -19.56 21.90
N ILE A 272 -19.76 -20.22 20.90
CA ILE A 272 -18.35 -20.04 20.55
C ILE A 272 -18.21 -19.00 19.44
N ASN A 273 -18.94 -19.17 18.33
CA ASN A 273 -18.65 -18.44 17.10
C ASN A 273 -19.70 -17.36 16.81
N MET A 274 -20.99 -17.64 17.02
CA MET A 274 -22.06 -16.66 16.75
C MET A 274 -21.95 -15.45 17.68
N SER A 275 -21.88 -15.68 19.00
CA SER A 275 -21.72 -14.63 20.01
C SER A 275 -20.54 -13.71 19.70
N GLN A 276 -19.35 -14.27 19.46
CA GLN A 276 -18.16 -13.50 19.08
C GLN A 276 -18.36 -12.70 17.80
N SER A 277 -19.05 -13.27 16.79
CA SER A 277 -19.32 -12.58 15.53
C SER A 277 -20.33 -11.45 15.69
N VAL A 278 -21.28 -11.58 16.62
CA VAL A 278 -22.20 -10.51 17.00
C VAL A 278 -21.43 -9.42 17.74
N ASP A 279 -20.69 -9.78 18.80
CA ASP A 279 -19.98 -8.84 19.66
C ASP A 279 -18.95 -8.00 18.90
N GLU A 280 -18.23 -8.59 17.94
CA GLU A 280 -17.25 -7.87 17.12
C GLU A 280 -17.88 -6.89 16.12
N ASN A 281 -19.10 -7.17 15.65
CA ASN A 281 -19.78 -6.35 14.65
C ASN A 281 -20.58 -5.19 15.26
N ILE A 282 -20.95 -5.24 16.54
CA ILE A 282 -21.65 -4.15 17.24
C ILE A 282 -20.90 -2.80 17.13
N PRO A 283 -19.60 -2.69 17.51
CA PRO A 283 -18.89 -1.41 17.41
C PRO A 283 -18.68 -0.98 15.95
N ALA A 284 -18.54 -1.93 15.02
CA ALA A 284 -18.43 -1.63 13.60
C ALA A 284 -19.73 -1.03 13.02
N LEU A 285 -20.89 -1.55 13.43
CA LEU A 285 -22.20 -1.00 13.08
C LEU A 285 -22.42 0.39 13.68
N LEU A 286 -22.03 0.58 14.95
CA LEU A 286 -22.10 1.89 15.61
C LEU A 286 -21.24 2.93 14.88
N TYR A 287 -20.02 2.55 14.47
CA TYR A 287 -19.16 3.40 13.65
C TYR A 287 -19.84 3.79 12.32
N ALA A 288 -20.37 2.80 11.58
CA ALA A 288 -21.04 3.06 10.32
C ALA A 288 -22.24 4.00 10.49
N LEU A 289 -23.08 3.78 11.50
CA LEU A 289 -24.22 4.64 11.85
C LEU A 289 -23.77 6.07 12.13
N GLY A 290 -22.74 6.26 12.94
CA GLY A 290 -22.19 7.58 13.27
C GLY A 290 -21.59 8.33 12.08
N THR A 291 -21.26 7.63 10.99
CA THR A 291 -20.68 8.25 9.78
C THR A 291 -21.68 8.59 8.69
N ALA A 292 -22.94 8.14 8.78
CA ALA A 292 -23.96 8.40 7.75
C ALA A 292 -24.12 9.90 7.44
N ILE A 293 -24.01 10.78 8.45
CA ILE A 293 -24.06 12.23 8.28
C ILE A 293 -22.96 12.80 7.37
N ASN A 294 -21.81 12.16 7.25
CA ASN A 294 -20.71 12.62 6.38
C ASN A 294 -21.02 12.47 4.89
N TYR A 295 -22.11 11.79 4.56
CA TYR A 295 -22.61 11.59 3.19
C TYR A 295 -23.98 12.25 3.00
N SER A 296 -24.34 13.18 3.90
CA SER A 296 -25.56 13.97 3.83
C SER A 296 -25.31 15.33 3.16
N ASP A 297 -26.39 16.06 2.89
CA ASP A 297 -26.30 17.43 2.35
C ASP A 297 -25.69 18.43 3.35
N LEU A 298 -25.50 18.04 4.62
CA LEU A 298 -24.79 18.83 5.63
C LEU A 298 -23.26 18.71 5.53
N ALA A 299 -22.76 17.75 4.73
CA ALA A 299 -21.34 17.52 4.57
C ALA A 299 -20.71 18.55 3.63
N PRO A 300 -19.48 19.03 3.92
CA PRO A 300 -18.72 19.78 2.93
C PRO A 300 -18.51 18.95 1.65
N LYS A 301 -18.31 19.63 0.52
CA LYS A 301 -18.01 18.96 -0.74
C LYS A 301 -16.68 18.21 -0.66
N ARG A 302 -16.56 17.14 -1.44
CA ARG A 302 -15.32 16.36 -1.56
C ARG A 302 -14.15 17.27 -1.99
N PRO A 303 -12.92 17.09 -1.49
CA PRO A 303 -11.75 17.75 -2.07
C PRO A 303 -11.53 17.31 -3.53
N GLU A 304 -11.09 18.23 -4.38
CA GLU A 304 -10.86 18.00 -5.80
C GLU A 304 -9.36 18.06 -6.11
N ASN A 305 -8.96 17.38 -7.20
CA ASN A 305 -7.59 17.35 -7.71
C ASN A 305 -6.51 17.01 -6.67
N PHE A 306 -6.85 16.16 -5.70
CA PHE A 306 -5.87 15.64 -4.75
C PHE A 306 -4.86 14.76 -5.49
N THR A 307 -3.59 15.17 -5.49
CA THR A 307 -2.50 14.49 -6.17
C THR A 307 -1.15 14.80 -5.51
N VAL A 308 -0.09 14.24 -6.06
CA VAL A 308 1.29 14.49 -5.64
C VAL A 308 1.95 15.51 -6.57
N ARG A 309 2.60 16.52 -6.00
CA ARG A 309 3.42 17.48 -6.74
C ARG A 309 4.79 16.88 -7.02
N ASP A 310 5.49 16.47 -5.97
CA ASP A 310 6.86 15.93 -6.01
C ASP A 310 7.04 14.71 -5.08
N ILE A 311 7.97 13.83 -5.46
CA ILE A 311 8.35 12.63 -4.68
C ILE A 311 9.87 12.53 -4.67
N SER A 312 10.45 12.39 -3.47
CA SER A 312 11.85 12.04 -3.29
C SER A 312 12.01 10.69 -2.59
N ALA A 313 13.23 10.34 -2.20
CA ALA A 313 13.49 9.15 -1.40
C ALA A 313 12.92 9.21 0.02
N ASN A 314 12.71 10.42 0.56
CA ASN A 314 12.36 10.62 1.97
C ASN A 314 11.21 11.60 2.24
N HIS A 315 10.60 12.17 1.20
CA HIS A 315 9.44 13.04 1.35
C HIS A 315 8.54 13.00 0.11
N ALA A 316 7.30 13.46 0.29
CA ALA A 316 6.33 13.64 -0.78
C ALA A 316 5.54 14.93 -0.57
N GLU A 317 5.36 15.71 -1.62
CA GLU A 317 4.56 16.93 -1.61
C GLU A 317 3.16 16.66 -2.14
N LEU A 318 2.15 16.83 -1.29
CA LEU A 318 0.75 16.60 -1.62
C LEU A 318 0.05 17.92 -1.87
N VAL A 319 -0.83 17.95 -2.88
CA VAL A 319 -1.57 19.15 -3.29
C VAL A 319 -3.00 18.83 -3.64
N TRP A 320 -3.88 19.80 -3.48
CA TRP A 320 -5.30 19.74 -3.86
C TRP A 320 -5.82 21.15 -4.15
N ASP A 321 -7.02 21.24 -4.71
CA ASP A 321 -7.61 22.55 -5.00
C ASP A 321 -8.16 23.23 -3.74
N HIS A 322 -7.95 24.54 -3.67
CA HIS A 322 -8.65 25.40 -2.72
C HIS A 322 -9.93 25.96 -3.37
N ASN A 323 -11.08 25.69 -2.77
CA ASN A 323 -12.36 26.31 -3.16
C ASN A 323 -12.77 27.35 -2.10
N PRO A 324 -13.14 28.59 -2.48
CA PRO A 324 -13.63 29.60 -1.53
C PRO A 324 -14.81 29.15 -0.65
N GLU A 325 -15.63 28.19 -1.11
CA GLU A 325 -16.69 27.59 -0.27
C GLU A 325 -16.14 26.81 0.94
N ASP A 326 -14.83 26.53 0.96
CA ASP A 326 -14.14 25.78 2.00
C ASP A 326 -13.61 26.63 3.17
N ASP A 327 -13.80 27.96 3.18
CA ASP A 327 -13.27 28.86 4.22
C ASP A 327 -13.74 28.50 5.65
N GLY A 328 -14.86 27.78 5.77
CA GLY A 328 -15.38 27.22 7.02
C GLY A 328 -14.80 25.85 7.42
N CYS A 329 -13.86 25.31 6.65
CA CYS A 329 -13.34 23.95 6.78
C CYS A 329 -11.83 23.91 7.08
N TYR A 330 -11.36 22.72 7.45
CA TYR A 330 -9.95 22.33 7.44
C TYR A 330 -9.81 20.94 6.84
N TYR A 331 -8.61 20.59 6.41
CA TYR A 331 -8.26 19.32 5.79
C TYR A 331 -7.66 18.35 6.81
N GLN A 332 -7.96 17.07 6.64
CA GLN A 332 -7.31 15.94 7.32
C GLN A 332 -6.57 15.11 6.27
N VAL A 333 -5.26 14.94 6.44
CA VAL A 333 -4.40 14.12 5.59
C VAL A 333 -4.00 12.87 6.35
N TYR A 334 -4.28 11.71 5.76
CA TYR A 334 -3.95 10.39 6.32
C TYR A 334 -2.91 9.69 5.45
N ARG A 335 -1.98 8.97 6.08
CA ARG A 335 -0.95 8.16 5.40
C ARG A 335 -1.01 6.71 5.84
N ASN A 336 -1.20 5.80 4.91
CA ASN A 336 -1.13 4.36 5.14
C ASN A 336 0.09 3.73 4.44
N GLU A 337 0.59 2.62 4.98
CA GLU A 337 1.63 1.78 4.35
C GLU A 337 1.01 0.61 3.55
N ALA A 338 -0.30 0.35 3.70
CA ALA A 338 -1.03 -0.66 2.94
C ALA A 338 -2.33 -0.09 2.33
N PRO A 339 -2.78 -0.65 1.19
CA PRO A 339 -4.02 -0.21 0.54
C PRO A 339 -5.24 -0.62 1.37
N LYS A 340 -6.28 0.22 1.35
CA LYS A 340 -7.56 -0.03 2.07
C LYS A 340 -7.38 -0.16 3.59
N ASP A 341 -6.40 0.54 4.13
CA ASP A 341 -6.21 0.69 5.57
C ASP A 341 -7.16 1.75 6.17
N PRO A 342 -7.53 1.60 7.45
CA PRO A 342 -8.49 2.47 8.13
C PRO A 342 -7.91 3.87 8.37
N CYS A 343 -8.65 4.93 8.03
CA CYS A 343 -8.27 6.31 8.37
C CYS A 343 -8.66 6.68 9.81
N THR A 344 -7.68 6.70 10.72
CA THR A 344 -7.87 6.94 12.16
C THR A 344 -6.91 7.99 12.72
N ARG A 345 -6.89 8.18 14.04
CA ARG A 345 -5.94 9.10 14.66
C ARG A 345 -4.48 8.63 14.52
N ASP A 346 -4.24 7.32 14.41
CA ASP A 346 -2.90 6.73 14.42
C ASP A 346 -2.10 7.04 13.14
N ASN A 347 -2.79 7.35 12.05
CA ASN A 347 -2.22 7.64 10.73
C ASN A 347 -2.64 9.01 10.18
N LEU A 348 -3.22 9.86 11.02
CA LEU A 348 -3.48 11.26 10.70
C LEU A 348 -2.18 12.05 10.81
N ILE A 349 -1.59 12.39 9.67
CA ILE A 349 -0.28 13.06 9.58
C ILE A 349 -0.41 14.59 9.53
N ALA A 350 -1.56 15.12 9.11
CA ALA A 350 -1.78 16.57 9.05
C ALA A 350 -3.22 16.98 9.33
N ILE A 351 -3.36 18.11 10.01
CA ILE A 351 -4.57 18.93 10.05
C ILE A 351 -4.17 20.32 9.56
N THR A 352 -4.66 20.75 8.40
CA THR A 352 -4.22 21.99 7.77
C THR A 352 -5.38 22.77 7.15
N SER A 353 -5.20 24.08 6.99
CA SER A 353 -6.13 24.93 6.20
C SER A 353 -5.54 25.28 4.84
N GLN A 354 -4.28 24.92 4.61
CA GLN A 354 -3.59 25.07 3.33
C GLN A 354 -4.11 24.03 2.33
N SER A 355 -3.82 24.26 1.05
CA SER A 355 -4.13 23.35 -0.06
C SER A 355 -2.95 22.46 -0.46
N GLU A 356 -1.95 22.36 0.42
CA GLU A 356 -0.75 21.55 0.24
C GLU A 356 -0.20 21.04 1.59
N TYR A 357 0.58 19.97 1.52
CA TYR A 357 1.30 19.39 2.66
C TYR A 357 2.52 18.57 2.20
N THR A 358 3.69 18.86 2.77
CA THR A 358 4.90 18.05 2.57
C THR A 358 5.06 17.02 3.69
N ASP A 359 4.92 15.75 3.35
CA ASP A 359 5.18 14.63 4.26
C ASP A 359 6.66 14.25 4.21
N LYS A 360 7.35 14.21 5.36
CA LYS A 360 8.80 13.99 5.46
C LYS A 360 9.11 12.73 6.26
N GLN A 361 10.36 12.27 6.20
CA GLN A 361 10.86 11.07 6.89
C GLN A 361 10.20 9.78 6.39
N LEU A 362 9.90 9.75 5.08
CA LEU A 362 9.48 8.55 4.39
C LEU A 362 10.66 7.59 4.20
N LYS A 363 10.35 6.30 4.07
CA LYS A 363 11.34 5.29 3.71
C LYS A 363 11.53 5.31 2.20
N SER A 364 12.77 5.19 1.75
CA SER A 364 13.11 5.04 0.35
C SER A 364 12.51 3.78 -0.29
N GLY A 365 12.16 3.86 -1.58
CA GLY A 365 11.59 2.76 -2.35
C GLY A 365 10.32 2.15 -1.78
N HIS A 366 9.57 2.89 -0.95
CA HIS A 366 8.46 2.38 -0.16
C HIS A 366 7.11 2.93 -0.66
N ARG A 367 6.06 2.11 -0.60
CA ARG A 367 4.72 2.51 -1.04
C ARG A 367 3.95 3.20 0.08
N TYR A 368 3.30 4.31 -0.25
CA TYR A 368 2.41 5.04 0.64
C TYR A 368 1.07 5.33 -0.05
N TYR A 369 0.00 5.34 0.75
CA TYR A 369 -1.36 5.58 0.31
C TYR A 369 -1.91 6.76 1.09
N TYR A 370 -2.26 7.83 0.40
CA TYR A 370 -2.74 9.06 1.01
C TYR A 370 -4.24 9.23 0.81
N ASN A 371 -4.91 9.64 1.88
CA ASN A 371 -6.34 9.91 1.88
C ASN A 371 -6.58 11.32 2.44
N LEU A 372 -7.43 12.09 1.76
CA LEU A 372 -7.72 13.48 2.09
C LEU A 372 -9.22 13.68 2.26
N ARG A 373 -9.63 14.45 3.26
CA ARG A 373 -10.99 14.98 3.34
C ARG A 373 -11.07 16.31 4.07
N LYS A 374 -12.20 17.00 3.93
CA LYS A 374 -12.53 18.24 4.65
C LYS A 374 -13.33 17.95 5.92
N VAL A 375 -13.23 18.86 6.88
CA VAL A 375 -14.03 18.87 8.10
C VAL A 375 -14.53 20.27 8.35
N ASN A 376 -15.84 20.42 8.50
CA ASN A 376 -16.45 21.69 8.89
C ASN A 376 -16.06 22.05 10.32
N ARG A 377 -15.60 23.29 10.55
CA ARG A 377 -15.10 23.76 11.86
C ARG A 377 -16.18 23.80 12.94
N VAL A 378 -17.43 24.08 12.55
CA VAL A 378 -18.54 24.33 13.47
C VAL A 378 -19.24 23.03 13.84
N ASN A 379 -19.80 22.33 12.86
CA ASN A 379 -20.64 21.15 13.10
C ASN A 379 -19.86 19.82 13.07
N ARG A 380 -18.56 19.88 12.77
CA ARG A 380 -17.64 18.73 12.71
C ARG A 380 -18.05 17.64 11.71
N VAL A 381 -19.00 17.92 10.81
CA VAL A 381 -19.34 17.02 9.70
C VAL A 381 -18.15 16.97 8.75
N LYS A 382 -17.82 15.76 8.30
CA LYS A 382 -16.72 15.50 7.39
C LYS A 382 -17.25 15.36 5.97
N SER A 383 -16.47 15.77 4.99
CA SER A 383 -16.78 15.46 3.59
C SER A 383 -16.53 13.97 3.30
N PRO A 384 -17.05 13.46 2.17
CA PRO A 384 -16.45 12.31 1.51
C PRO A 384 -14.95 12.52 1.26
N PHE A 385 -14.20 11.43 1.16
CA PHE A 385 -12.78 11.43 0.86
C PHE A 385 -12.55 11.73 -0.62
N ALA A 386 -11.45 12.43 -0.92
CA ALA A 386 -10.91 12.50 -2.27
C ALA A 386 -10.48 11.10 -2.75
N PRO A 387 -10.38 10.85 -4.07
CA PRO A 387 -9.73 9.66 -4.60
C PRO A 387 -8.36 9.44 -3.94
N GLU A 388 -8.04 8.18 -3.61
CA GLU A 388 -6.79 7.83 -2.92
C GLU A 388 -5.61 8.04 -3.86
N VAL A 389 -4.58 8.75 -3.38
CA VAL A 389 -3.32 8.96 -4.09
C VAL A 389 -2.32 7.91 -3.65
N LYS A 390 -1.66 7.25 -4.60
CA LYS A 390 -0.71 6.17 -4.34
C LYS A 390 0.66 6.54 -4.86
N ILE A 391 1.68 6.42 -4.02
CA ILE A 391 3.06 6.70 -4.41
C ILE A 391 3.96 5.54 -4.04
N LYS A 392 5.12 5.47 -4.71
CA LYS A 392 6.33 4.82 -4.20
C LYS A 392 7.40 5.89 -4.16
N THR A 393 8.07 6.07 -3.03
CA THR A 393 9.21 7.00 -2.92
C THR A 393 10.32 6.59 -3.87
N ASN A 394 11.14 7.56 -4.27
CA ASN A 394 12.34 7.30 -5.07
C ASN A 394 13.34 6.47 -4.25
N LEU A 395 14.36 5.97 -4.92
CA LEU A 395 15.46 5.27 -4.26
C LEU A 395 16.49 6.27 -3.73
N GLU A 396 17.18 5.92 -2.64
CA GLU A 396 18.39 6.64 -2.23
C GLU A 396 19.45 6.51 -3.34
N LYS A 397 20.40 7.45 -3.35
CA LYS A 397 21.41 7.54 -4.41
C LYS A 397 22.24 6.28 -4.57
N ASP A 398 22.38 5.46 -3.52
CA ASP A 398 23.17 4.23 -3.50
C ASP A 398 22.33 2.94 -3.57
N GLU A 399 21.01 3.07 -3.79
CA GLU A 399 20.08 1.94 -3.82
C GLU A 399 19.65 1.56 -5.25
N PHE A 400 19.35 0.27 -5.38
CA PHE A 400 18.69 -0.35 -6.53
C PHE A 400 17.42 -1.05 -6.04
N SER A 401 16.41 -1.16 -6.90
CA SER A 401 15.20 -1.93 -6.60
C SER A 401 14.81 -2.82 -7.75
N PHE A 402 14.36 -4.02 -7.41
CA PHE A 402 13.87 -4.96 -8.39
C PHE A 402 12.68 -5.75 -7.83
N THR A 403 11.61 -5.86 -8.61
CA THR A 403 10.46 -6.71 -8.26
C THR A 403 10.49 -7.97 -9.12
N LEU A 404 10.64 -9.12 -8.47
CA LEU A 404 10.58 -10.42 -9.12
C LEU A 404 9.14 -10.94 -9.13
N PHE A 405 8.75 -11.51 -10.27
CA PHE A 405 7.50 -12.25 -10.45
C PHE A 405 7.86 -13.64 -10.98
N PRO A 406 7.25 -14.72 -10.47
CA PRO A 406 7.49 -16.05 -11.00
C PRO A 406 6.89 -16.17 -12.41
N THR A 407 7.54 -16.93 -13.30
CA THR A 407 6.94 -17.33 -14.57
C THR A 407 5.82 -18.34 -14.31
N PRO A 408 4.84 -18.50 -15.22
CA PRO A 408 3.71 -19.41 -15.01
C PRO A 408 4.13 -20.83 -14.60
N GLU A 409 5.15 -21.39 -15.25
CA GLU A 409 5.63 -22.76 -15.02
C GLU A 409 6.31 -22.95 -13.66
N LYS A 410 6.63 -21.85 -12.98
CA LYS A 410 7.39 -21.79 -11.73
C LYS A 410 6.53 -21.47 -10.52
N ILE A 411 5.21 -21.42 -10.69
CA ILE A 411 4.25 -21.20 -9.60
C ILE A 411 3.05 -22.12 -9.71
N GLY A 412 2.75 -22.84 -8.63
CA GLY A 412 1.66 -23.81 -8.58
C GLY A 412 1.52 -24.46 -7.21
N TYR A 413 0.69 -25.50 -7.11
CA TYR A 413 0.52 -26.25 -5.88
C TYR A 413 0.58 -27.76 -6.13
N THR A 414 1.10 -28.50 -5.15
CA THR A 414 1.12 -29.97 -5.14
C THR A 414 0.14 -30.48 -4.10
N GLY A 415 -0.56 -31.57 -4.40
CA GLY A 415 -1.46 -32.27 -3.47
C GLY A 415 -1.07 -33.73 -3.30
N GLU A 416 -1.13 -34.22 -2.07
CA GLU A 416 -0.77 -35.59 -1.67
C GLU A 416 -1.51 -36.65 -2.50
N PHE A 417 -2.82 -36.49 -2.70
CA PHE A 417 -3.64 -37.44 -3.45
C PHE A 417 -3.80 -37.06 -4.94
N LEU A 418 -3.03 -36.08 -5.41
CA LEU A 418 -3.12 -35.52 -6.77
C LEU A 418 -1.82 -35.69 -7.56
N ALA A 419 -0.96 -36.65 -7.19
CA ALA A 419 0.37 -36.84 -7.77
C ALA A 419 0.41 -36.79 -9.31
N THR A 420 -0.56 -37.40 -10.01
CA THR A 420 -0.61 -37.40 -11.48
C THR A 420 -1.09 -36.09 -12.11
N GLN A 421 -1.68 -35.19 -11.33
CA GLN A 421 -2.27 -33.92 -11.77
C GLN A 421 -1.44 -32.70 -11.34
N ASN A 422 -0.47 -32.88 -10.42
CA ASN A 422 0.27 -31.76 -9.83
C ASN A 422 0.94 -30.85 -10.87
N ALA A 423 1.54 -31.43 -11.91
CA ALA A 423 2.17 -30.65 -12.98
C ALA A 423 1.16 -29.73 -13.72
N GLU A 424 -0.10 -30.14 -13.85
CA GLU A 424 -1.14 -29.34 -14.52
C GLU A 424 -1.56 -28.11 -13.70
N HIS A 425 -1.25 -28.09 -12.40
CA HIS A 425 -1.60 -26.98 -11.51
C HIS A 425 -0.73 -25.74 -11.72
N PHE A 426 0.50 -25.90 -12.22
CA PHE A 426 1.46 -24.80 -12.36
C PHE A 426 1.06 -23.88 -13.52
N GLY A 427 1.02 -22.58 -13.26
CA GLY A 427 0.68 -21.52 -14.24
C GLY A 427 -0.78 -21.43 -14.68
N ASN A 428 -1.56 -22.48 -14.42
CA ASN A 428 -2.96 -22.59 -14.86
C ASN A 428 -3.97 -22.35 -13.73
N ASN A 429 -3.67 -22.81 -12.52
CA ASN A 429 -4.57 -22.77 -11.37
C ASN A 429 -4.08 -21.80 -10.29
N SER A 430 -5.00 -21.28 -9.47
CA SER A 430 -4.64 -20.64 -8.21
C SER A 430 -3.87 -21.59 -7.28
N LEU A 431 -3.14 -21.04 -6.31
CA LEU A 431 -2.58 -21.88 -5.23
C LEU A 431 -3.71 -22.34 -4.33
N PHE A 432 -3.76 -23.65 -4.08
CA PHE A 432 -4.69 -24.26 -3.13
C PHE A 432 -3.87 -24.90 -2.03
N ILE A 433 -3.90 -24.32 -0.84
CA ILE A 433 -2.96 -24.64 0.24
C ILE A 433 -3.77 -25.09 1.47
N GLY A 434 -3.23 -26.02 2.25
CA GLY A 434 -3.85 -26.57 3.46
C GLY A 434 -4.23 -28.04 3.28
N VAL A 435 -5.28 -28.49 3.98
CA VAL A 435 -5.66 -29.92 4.00
C VAL A 435 -7.12 -30.13 3.63
N ASN A 436 -7.37 -31.18 2.85
CA ASN A 436 -8.70 -31.58 2.44
C ASN A 436 -8.82 -33.10 2.30
N LYS A 437 -9.98 -33.66 2.66
CA LYS A 437 -10.19 -35.12 2.59
C LYS A 437 -9.99 -35.75 1.21
N THR A 438 -10.21 -34.99 0.14
CA THR A 438 -10.11 -35.47 -1.25
C THR A 438 -8.76 -35.20 -1.88
N LYS A 439 -8.01 -34.18 -1.41
CA LYS A 439 -6.71 -33.79 -1.98
C LYS A 439 -5.52 -34.19 -1.10
N GLY A 440 -5.77 -34.52 0.17
CA GLY A 440 -4.76 -34.68 1.20
C GLY A 440 -4.14 -33.34 1.59
N ILE A 441 -2.88 -33.35 2.02
CA ILE A 441 -2.10 -32.14 2.27
C ILE A 441 -1.76 -31.47 0.93
N CYS A 442 -1.85 -30.14 0.86
CA CYS A 442 -1.50 -29.34 -0.31
C CYS A 442 -0.51 -28.22 0.05
N TYR A 443 0.59 -28.15 -0.70
CA TYR A 443 1.62 -27.11 -0.58
C TYR A 443 1.59 -26.16 -1.77
N GLY A 444 1.71 -24.86 -1.52
CA GLY A 444 2.01 -23.88 -2.57
C GLY A 444 3.51 -23.84 -2.83
N VAL A 445 3.91 -23.70 -4.08
CA VAL A 445 5.32 -23.66 -4.49
C VAL A 445 5.55 -22.47 -5.41
N ILE A 446 6.57 -21.67 -5.11
CA ILE A 446 6.97 -20.51 -5.91
C ILE A 446 8.48 -20.52 -6.09
N ASP A 447 8.95 -20.55 -7.34
CA ASP A 447 10.37 -20.56 -7.70
C ASP A 447 10.71 -19.23 -8.42
N TYR A 448 11.46 -18.36 -7.74
CA TYR A 448 11.91 -17.09 -8.32
C TYR A 448 13.26 -17.26 -9.01
N ASP A 449 13.36 -16.78 -10.24
CA ASP A 449 14.62 -16.65 -10.98
C ASP A 449 15.39 -15.43 -10.46
N MET A 450 16.53 -15.68 -9.81
CA MET A 450 17.37 -14.64 -9.20
C MET A 450 18.48 -14.17 -10.14
N SER A 451 18.62 -14.74 -11.35
CA SER A 451 19.72 -14.44 -12.29
C SER A 451 19.79 -12.98 -12.75
N ARG A 452 18.67 -12.25 -12.62
CA ARG A 452 18.59 -10.82 -12.94
C ARG A 452 19.11 -9.90 -11.83
N ILE A 453 19.34 -10.44 -10.64
CA ILE A 453 19.93 -9.71 -9.52
C ILE A 453 21.44 -9.96 -9.54
N PRO A 454 22.28 -8.91 -9.53
CA PRO A 454 23.73 -9.07 -9.49
C PRO A 454 24.20 -9.89 -8.28
N THR A 455 25.21 -10.75 -8.46
CA THR A 455 25.71 -11.63 -7.38
C THR A 455 26.44 -10.87 -6.27
N ASP A 456 26.89 -9.65 -6.52
CA ASP A 456 27.48 -8.73 -5.54
C ASP A 456 26.43 -7.83 -4.85
N ALA A 457 25.14 -8.06 -5.10
CA ALA A 457 24.06 -7.32 -4.45
C ALA A 457 24.01 -7.62 -2.95
N GLN A 458 23.99 -6.54 -2.15
CA GLN A 458 23.78 -6.57 -0.71
C GLN A 458 22.34 -6.20 -0.41
N ILE A 459 21.50 -7.21 -0.15
CA ILE A 459 20.06 -7.03 0.10
C ILE A 459 19.81 -6.14 1.33
N LYS A 460 19.23 -4.95 1.10
CA LYS A 460 18.85 -3.97 2.12
C LYS A 460 17.46 -4.27 2.67
N ASP A 461 16.47 -4.41 1.79
CA ASP A 461 15.08 -4.75 2.12
C ASP A 461 14.57 -5.83 1.16
N ALA A 462 13.73 -6.71 1.67
CA ALA A 462 13.06 -7.73 0.88
C ALA A 462 11.67 -8.00 1.44
N ALA A 463 10.67 -8.06 0.57
CA ALA A 463 9.29 -8.32 0.93
C ALA A 463 8.63 -9.29 -0.05
N PHE A 464 8.16 -10.43 0.45
CA PHE A 464 7.33 -11.36 -0.30
C PHE A 464 5.86 -11.03 -0.07
N SER A 465 5.09 -10.88 -1.14
CA SER A 465 3.68 -10.52 -1.09
C SER A 465 2.79 -11.55 -1.78
N LEU A 466 1.69 -11.94 -1.14
CA LEU A 466 0.71 -12.88 -1.67
C LEU A 466 -0.73 -12.43 -1.40
N TYR A 467 -1.63 -12.65 -2.36
CA TYR A 467 -3.03 -12.26 -2.25
C TYR A 467 -3.96 -13.45 -2.03
N PRO A 468 -4.59 -13.58 -0.85
CA PRO A 468 -5.59 -14.60 -0.57
C PRO A 468 -6.92 -14.28 -1.26
N MET A 469 -7.52 -15.29 -1.89
CA MET A 469 -8.82 -15.23 -2.55
C MET A 469 -9.77 -16.28 -1.97
N ASN A 470 -11.08 -16.03 -2.03
CA ASN A 470 -12.06 -17.08 -1.76
C ASN A 470 -13.24 -16.96 -2.73
N ARG A 471 -13.30 -17.87 -3.71
CA ARG A 471 -14.50 -18.04 -4.55
C ARG A 471 -15.35 -19.16 -3.96
N VAL A 472 -16.11 -18.80 -2.92
CA VAL A 472 -17.21 -19.61 -2.34
C VAL A 472 -16.82 -21.06 -2.02
N GLY A 473 -16.17 -21.27 -0.87
CA GLY A 473 -15.98 -22.62 -0.36
C GLY A 473 -14.86 -22.82 0.65
N ALA A 474 -13.92 -21.86 0.80
CA ALA A 474 -12.90 -21.96 1.84
C ALA A 474 -13.58 -21.85 3.21
N LYS A 475 -13.46 -22.94 3.99
CA LYS A 475 -13.75 -22.97 5.41
C LYS A 475 -12.40 -22.74 6.07
N ILE A 476 -12.16 -21.51 6.51
CA ILE A 476 -11.01 -21.17 7.32
C ILE A 476 -11.54 -20.97 8.74
N GLU A 477 -11.19 -21.91 9.60
CA GLU A 477 -11.65 -21.93 10.98
C GLU A 477 -10.49 -21.65 11.93
N ASN A 478 -10.80 -21.41 13.21
CA ASN A 478 -9.82 -21.05 14.22
C ASN A 478 -9.02 -22.27 14.70
N TYR A 479 -8.28 -22.92 13.79
CA TYR A 479 -7.30 -23.94 14.10
C TYR A 479 -6.23 -24.05 13.00
N GLY A 480 -4.99 -24.30 13.44
CA GLY A 480 -3.84 -24.46 12.56
C GLY A 480 -3.29 -23.14 12.02
N GLU A 481 -2.11 -23.20 11.43
CA GLU A 481 -1.30 -22.05 11.06
C GLU A 481 -0.89 -22.12 9.59
N TRP A 482 -0.50 -20.97 9.04
CA TRP A 482 -0.04 -20.80 7.67
C TRP A 482 1.35 -20.20 7.66
N SER A 483 2.30 -20.84 6.97
CA SER A 483 3.69 -20.42 6.94
C SER A 483 4.27 -20.41 5.54
N VAL A 484 5.35 -19.66 5.37
CA VAL A 484 6.14 -19.61 4.13
C VAL A 484 7.57 -19.96 4.50
N SER A 485 8.16 -20.95 3.86
CA SER A 485 9.52 -21.39 4.11
C SER A 485 10.39 -21.26 2.86
N ILE A 486 11.62 -20.80 3.04
CA ILE A 486 12.68 -20.92 2.04
C ILE A 486 13.17 -22.37 2.07
N LEU A 487 13.14 -23.04 0.92
CA LEU A 487 13.66 -24.40 0.78
C LEU A 487 15.07 -24.37 0.19
N ASP A 488 15.84 -25.42 0.46
CA ASP A 488 17.08 -25.65 -0.28
C ASP A 488 16.74 -26.12 -1.70
N PRO A 489 17.08 -25.36 -2.77
CA PRO A 489 16.78 -25.78 -4.13
C PRO A 489 17.51 -27.06 -4.56
N ASP A 490 18.60 -27.45 -3.88
CA ASP A 490 19.39 -28.64 -4.23
C ASP A 490 18.68 -29.96 -3.85
N ASP A 491 17.75 -29.91 -2.89
CA ASP A 491 16.93 -31.06 -2.47
C ASP A 491 15.81 -31.38 -3.47
N ILE A 492 15.51 -30.48 -4.41
CA ILE A 492 14.31 -30.54 -5.26
C ILE A 492 14.69 -30.47 -6.73
N SER A 493 14.58 -31.62 -7.38
CA SER A 493 14.76 -31.75 -8.83
C SER A 493 13.49 -31.45 -9.63
N ASP A 494 12.31 -31.73 -9.04
CA ASP A 494 11.00 -31.49 -9.65
C ASP A 494 10.07 -30.79 -8.64
N ILE A 495 9.73 -29.53 -8.92
CA ILE A 495 8.86 -28.71 -8.07
C ILE A 495 7.38 -29.17 -8.10
N THR A 496 7.02 -30.09 -9.00
CA THR A 496 5.67 -30.64 -9.14
C THR A 496 5.50 -31.97 -8.37
N ASP A 497 6.58 -32.55 -7.87
CA ASP A 497 6.57 -33.78 -7.08
C ASP A 497 6.19 -33.48 -5.61
N PHE A 498 5.10 -34.07 -5.13
CA PHE A 498 4.63 -33.83 -3.77
C PHE A 498 5.62 -34.33 -2.71
N GLU A 499 6.22 -35.50 -2.90
CA GLU A 499 7.11 -36.11 -1.90
C GLU A 499 8.41 -35.32 -1.79
N GLN A 500 8.95 -34.80 -2.90
CA GLN A 500 10.11 -33.91 -2.87
C GLN A 500 9.79 -32.63 -2.08
N ILE A 501 8.66 -31.97 -2.36
CA ILE A 501 8.27 -30.74 -1.65
C ILE A 501 7.95 -30.99 -0.17
N HIS A 502 7.30 -32.10 0.15
CA HIS A 502 6.94 -32.48 1.52
C HIS A 502 8.18 -32.77 2.37
N ASN A 503 9.14 -33.52 1.83
CA ASN A 503 10.33 -33.96 2.55
C ASN A 503 11.51 -32.96 2.48
N ALA A 504 11.43 -31.94 1.61
CA ALA A 504 12.49 -30.94 1.47
C ALA A 504 12.77 -30.18 2.76
N VAL A 505 14.06 -29.93 3.01
CA VAL A 505 14.51 -29.21 4.19
C VAL A 505 14.20 -27.72 4.05
N ALA A 506 13.48 -27.17 5.04
CA ALA A 506 13.31 -25.73 5.16
C ALA A 506 14.59 -25.11 5.72
N LEU A 507 15.24 -24.26 4.94
CA LEU A 507 16.39 -23.47 5.39
C LEU A 507 15.95 -22.48 6.48
N GLN A 508 14.79 -21.85 6.27
CA GLN A 508 14.20 -20.89 7.20
C GLN A 508 12.71 -20.71 6.91
N THR A 509 11.90 -20.51 7.94
CA THR A 509 10.51 -20.05 7.81
C THR A 509 10.46 -18.53 7.97
N LEU A 510 9.79 -17.85 7.04
CA LEU A 510 9.68 -16.40 6.96
C LEU A 510 8.77 -15.86 8.07
N GLY A 511 9.35 -15.07 8.96
CA GLY A 511 8.60 -14.43 10.06
C GLY A 511 7.78 -15.42 10.89
N ASP A 512 6.68 -14.93 11.46
CA ASP A 512 5.75 -15.76 12.23
C ASP A 512 4.73 -16.44 11.32
N ALA A 513 4.33 -17.65 11.71
CA ALA A 513 3.19 -18.30 11.09
C ALA A 513 1.91 -17.49 11.37
N ILE A 514 0.99 -17.48 10.39
CA ILE A 514 -0.28 -16.77 10.50
C ILE A 514 -1.31 -17.76 11.04
N ASP A 515 -1.92 -17.46 12.18
CA ASP A 515 -3.07 -18.20 12.68
C ASP A 515 -4.20 -18.20 11.64
N SER A 516 -4.89 -19.34 11.48
CA SER A 516 -5.93 -19.47 10.46
C SER A 516 -7.05 -18.42 10.60
N ASP A 517 -7.42 -18.03 11.82
CA ASP A 517 -8.46 -17.00 12.03
C ASP A 517 -8.01 -15.57 11.68
N GLN A 518 -6.71 -15.36 11.44
CA GLN A 518 -6.11 -14.12 10.93
C GLN A 518 -5.96 -14.13 9.41
N LEU A 519 -6.22 -15.25 8.73
CA LEU A 519 -6.15 -15.36 7.28
C LEU A 519 -7.53 -15.14 6.66
N THR A 520 -7.73 -13.97 6.05
CA THR A 520 -8.96 -13.65 5.31
C THR A 520 -8.65 -13.26 3.86
N GLN A 521 -9.63 -13.48 3.00
CA GLN A 521 -9.58 -13.05 1.60
C GLN A 521 -9.52 -11.52 1.50
N GLY A 522 -8.91 -11.00 0.44
CA GLY A 522 -8.97 -9.56 0.18
C GLY A 522 -7.99 -8.68 0.95
N ILE A 523 -7.08 -9.29 1.72
CA ILE A 523 -5.97 -8.62 2.41
C ILE A 523 -4.66 -9.20 1.91
N TRP A 524 -3.79 -8.37 1.33
CA TRP A 524 -2.44 -8.79 0.98
C TRP A 524 -1.68 -9.25 2.23
N LYS A 525 -1.07 -10.42 2.14
CA LYS A 525 -0.13 -10.89 3.15
C LYS A 525 1.28 -10.58 2.67
N ASN A 526 2.02 -9.85 3.49
CA ASN A 526 3.36 -9.39 3.19
C ASN A 526 4.31 -9.92 4.27
N TRP A 527 5.35 -10.63 3.87
CA TRP A 527 6.43 -11.10 4.74
C TRP A 527 7.66 -10.26 4.45
N ARG A 528 8.04 -9.41 5.41
CA ARG A 528 9.30 -8.66 5.36
C ARG A 528 10.42 -9.51 5.94
N PHE A 529 11.51 -9.61 5.21
CA PHE A 529 12.61 -10.49 5.56
C PHE A 529 13.46 -9.86 6.67
N SER A 530 13.73 -10.66 7.70
CA SER A 530 14.67 -10.34 8.77
C SER A 530 16.12 -10.27 8.26
N ALA A 531 17.05 -9.82 9.09
CA ALA A 531 18.46 -9.76 8.72
C ALA A 531 19.02 -11.14 8.30
N LEU A 532 18.63 -12.22 9.02
CA LEU A 532 19.03 -13.59 8.70
C LEU A 532 18.45 -14.05 7.36
N GLU A 533 17.15 -13.81 7.13
CA GLU A 533 16.48 -14.22 5.90
C GLU A 533 17.01 -13.47 4.66
N LYS A 534 17.41 -12.19 4.82
CA LYS A 534 18.09 -11.44 3.76
C LYS A 534 19.47 -12.00 3.43
N GLN A 535 20.21 -12.51 4.43
CA GLN A 535 21.47 -13.20 4.19
C GLN A 535 21.24 -14.50 3.40
N LEU A 536 20.18 -15.24 3.70
CA LEU A 536 19.81 -16.42 2.91
C LEU A 536 19.46 -16.06 1.47
N ILE A 537 18.78 -14.94 1.21
CA ILE A 537 18.59 -14.47 -0.17
C ILE A 537 19.95 -14.25 -0.85
N GLN A 538 20.92 -13.63 -0.17
CA GLN A 538 22.27 -13.41 -0.72
C GLN A 538 22.94 -14.74 -1.08
N ASP A 539 22.86 -15.74 -0.20
CA ASP A 539 23.39 -17.09 -0.48
C ASP A 539 22.68 -17.74 -1.69
N GLN A 540 21.38 -17.47 -1.87
CA GLN A 540 20.62 -17.96 -3.04
C GLN A 540 20.92 -17.20 -4.34
N LEU A 541 21.51 -16.01 -4.29
CA LEU A 541 21.92 -15.29 -5.52
C LEU A 541 22.97 -16.09 -6.30
N GLU A 542 23.91 -16.74 -5.61
CA GLU A 542 24.92 -17.59 -6.23
C GLU A 542 24.31 -18.83 -6.90
N LYS A 543 23.20 -19.34 -6.35
CA LYS A 543 22.44 -20.46 -6.93
C LYS A 543 21.51 -20.03 -8.07
N GLY A 544 21.26 -18.74 -8.22
CA GLY A 544 20.40 -18.18 -9.27
C GLY A 544 18.90 -18.43 -9.10
N ARG A 545 18.46 -18.99 -7.97
CA ARG A 545 17.03 -19.28 -7.70
C ARG A 545 16.67 -19.19 -6.22
N LEU A 546 15.46 -18.73 -5.92
CA LEU A 546 14.88 -18.71 -4.58
C LEU A 546 13.55 -19.48 -4.58
N LEU A 547 13.52 -20.60 -3.85
CA LEU A 547 12.36 -21.49 -3.79
C LEU A 547 11.59 -21.32 -2.48
N LEU A 548 10.30 -20.99 -2.58
CA LEU A 548 9.41 -20.83 -1.44
C LEU A 548 8.35 -21.95 -1.41
N ARG A 549 8.16 -22.55 -0.23
CA ARG A 549 7.03 -23.44 0.08
C ARG A 549 6.05 -22.73 0.99
N LEU A 550 4.80 -22.70 0.56
CA LEU A 550 3.69 -22.24 1.37
C LEU A 550 2.95 -23.43 1.95
N GLN A 551 2.74 -23.39 3.26
CA GLN A 551 2.15 -24.47 4.03
C GLN A 551 0.97 -23.93 4.82
N GLY A 552 -0.10 -24.71 4.87
CA GLY A 552 -1.23 -24.52 5.78
C GLY A 552 -1.34 -25.68 6.76
N PRO A 553 -2.48 -25.80 7.46
CA PRO A 553 -2.75 -26.93 8.34
C PRO A 553 -2.66 -28.26 7.59
N ASP A 554 -2.09 -29.28 8.24
CA ASP A 554 -1.85 -30.62 7.68
C ASP A 554 -2.81 -31.70 8.21
N ASN A 555 -3.67 -31.33 9.16
CA ASN A 555 -4.64 -32.23 9.77
C ASN A 555 -6.01 -31.57 9.93
N LEU A 556 -7.05 -32.41 10.02
CA LEU A 556 -8.44 -31.98 10.17
C LEU A 556 -9.01 -32.47 11.51
N PRO A 557 -9.61 -31.58 12.32
CA PRO A 557 -10.37 -32.01 13.49
C PRO A 557 -11.55 -32.90 13.09
N GLN A 558 -12.01 -33.75 14.01
CA GLN A 558 -13.12 -34.66 13.75
C GLN A 558 -14.37 -33.92 13.24
N GLY A 559 -14.98 -34.43 12.17
CA GLY A 559 -16.16 -33.82 11.55
C GLY A 559 -15.89 -32.77 10.47
N HIS A 560 -14.65 -32.30 10.31
CA HIS A 560 -14.26 -31.33 9.28
C HIS A 560 -13.88 -32.05 7.98
N ASP A 561 -14.05 -31.38 6.85
CA ASP A 561 -13.78 -31.89 5.50
C ASP A 561 -12.66 -31.14 4.77
N SER A 562 -12.40 -29.89 5.16
CA SER A 562 -11.43 -29.01 4.54
C SER A 562 -10.97 -27.90 5.48
N GLN A 563 -9.70 -27.51 5.39
CA GLN A 563 -9.11 -26.28 5.92
C GLN A 563 -8.14 -25.81 4.83
N MET A 564 -8.70 -25.22 3.77
CA MET A 564 -7.97 -24.86 2.55
C MET A 564 -8.17 -23.40 2.20
N MET A 565 -7.09 -22.71 1.85
CA MET A 565 -7.12 -21.34 1.33
C MET A 565 -6.68 -21.32 -0.13
N GLN A 566 -7.34 -20.47 -0.92
CA GLN A 566 -6.96 -20.20 -2.29
C GLN A 566 -6.15 -18.90 -2.34
N PHE A 567 -5.10 -18.85 -3.14
CA PHE A 567 -4.33 -17.62 -3.39
C PHE A 567 -4.19 -17.36 -4.88
N ASP A 568 -4.25 -16.08 -5.27
CA ASP A 568 -4.12 -15.69 -6.66
C ASP A 568 -2.67 -15.85 -7.12
N ILE A 569 -2.49 -16.29 -8.37
CA ILE A 569 -1.18 -16.33 -9.03
C ILE A 569 -1.10 -15.34 -10.20
N GLY A 570 -2.20 -14.65 -10.51
CA GLY A 570 -2.32 -13.68 -11.60
C GLY A 570 -2.20 -14.26 -13.02
N TYR A 571 -2.18 -15.60 -13.14
CA TYR A 571 -2.16 -16.36 -14.39
C TYR A 571 -3.40 -17.28 -14.51
N GLY A 572 -3.55 -17.88 -15.69
CA GLY A 572 -4.60 -18.86 -15.97
C GLY A 572 -6.02 -18.29 -16.01
N ARG A 573 -6.98 -19.19 -16.23
CA ARG A 573 -8.41 -18.85 -16.37
C ARG A 573 -8.99 -18.19 -15.12
N PHE A 574 -8.45 -18.52 -13.95
CA PHE A 574 -8.98 -18.11 -12.66
C PHE A 574 -8.25 -16.91 -12.05
N GLY A 575 -7.05 -16.56 -12.54
CA GLY A 575 -6.24 -15.49 -11.97
C GLY A 575 -6.87 -14.10 -12.09
N GLY A 576 -6.58 -13.24 -11.12
CA GLY A 576 -7.04 -11.86 -11.04
C GLY A 576 -6.38 -10.92 -12.04
N GLY A 577 -5.28 -11.36 -12.66
CA GLY A 577 -4.45 -10.58 -13.57
C GLY A 577 -3.15 -10.10 -12.91
N ILE A 578 -2.42 -9.24 -13.61
CA ILE A 578 -1.07 -8.78 -13.22
C ILE A 578 -1.00 -8.17 -11.81
N HIS A 579 -2.08 -7.58 -11.33
CA HIS A 579 -2.13 -6.90 -10.03
C HIS A 579 -2.11 -7.84 -8.84
N TYR A 580 -2.43 -9.12 -9.03
CA TYR A 580 -2.56 -10.12 -7.96
C TYR A 580 -1.45 -11.18 -8.01
N ARG A 581 -0.43 -10.96 -8.86
CA ARG A 581 0.71 -11.86 -8.94
C ARG A 581 1.52 -11.81 -7.64
N PRO A 582 1.89 -12.97 -7.08
CA PRO A 582 2.87 -13.04 -6.02
C PRO A 582 4.17 -12.39 -6.49
N ASN A 583 4.78 -11.62 -5.61
CA ASN A 583 5.98 -10.87 -5.94
C ASN A 583 6.96 -10.85 -4.78
N LEU A 584 8.23 -10.73 -5.14
CA LEU A 584 9.33 -10.47 -4.23
C LEU A 584 9.91 -9.10 -4.59
N ASP A 585 9.60 -8.10 -3.76
CA ASP A 585 10.17 -6.77 -3.86
C ASP A 585 11.53 -6.74 -3.15
N LEU A 586 12.58 -6.33 -3.85
CA LEU A 586 13.94 -6.19 -3.33
C LEU A 586 14.40 -4.74 -3.42
N ILE A 587 15.10 -4.29 -2.38
CA ILE A 587 15.98 -3.11 -2.40
C ILE A 587 17.37 -3.59 -1.99
N TYR A 588 18.40 -3.23 -2.74
CA TYR A 588 19.76 -3.66 -2.48
C TYR A 588 20.78 -2.58 -2.83
N HIS A 589 21.95 -2.68 -2.21
CA HIS A 589 23.14 -1.94 -2.58
C HIS A 589 24.05 -2.81 -3.45
N ARG A 590 24.88 -2.20 -4.28
CA ARG A 590 26.01 -2.89 -4.92
C ARG A 590 27.23 -2.76 -4.01
N ARG A 591 28.12 -3.76 -4.01
CA ARG A 591 29.39 -3.64 -3.29
C ARG A 591 30.20 -2.49 -3.91
N PRO A 592 30.61 -1.46 -3.14
CA PRO A 592 31.38 -0.36 -3.70
C PRO A 592 32.76 -0.79 -4.19
N ASN A 593 33.24 -0.14 -5.25
CA ASN A 593 34.64 -0.10 -5.61
C ASN A 593 35.35 0.90 -4.70
N ALA A 594 36.53 0.57 -4.20
CA ALA A 594 37.33 1.47 -3.38
C ALA A 594 38.55 1.98 -4.18
N LEU A 595 38.75 3.30 -4.19
CA LEU A 595 39.90 3.96 -4.77
C LEU A 595 40.64 4.79 -3.72
N THR A 596 41.94 4.54 -3.58
CA THR A 596 42.83 5.40 -2.78
C THR A 596 43.61 6.33 -3.70
N CYS A 597 43.31 7.62 -3.62
CA CYS A 597 44.04 8.68 -4.30
C CYS A 597 45.14 9.24 -3.40
N ASN A 598 46.34 9.34 -3.96
CA ASN A 598 47.45 10.03 -3.30
C ASN A 598 47.37 11.53 -3.64
N ALA A 599 47.83 12.37 -2.72
CA ALA A 599 47.92 13.81 -2.96
C ALA A 599 48.81 14.08 -4.20
N THR A 600 48.30 14.88 -5.14
CA THR A 600 49.07 15.36 -6.30
C THR A 600 49.98 16.51 -5.90
N VAL A 601 49.53 17.31 -4.92
CA VAL A 601 50.22 18.50 -4.42
C VAL A 601 50.08 18.59 -2.90
N CYS A 602 51.18 18.90 -2.22
CA CYS A 602 51.23 19.22 -0.81
C CYS A 602 52.00 20.52 -0.61
N HIS A 603 51.32 21.55 -0.11
CA HIS A 603 51.87 22.88 0.09
C HIS A 603 51.67 23.38 1.52
N THR A 604 52.62 24.19 1.99
CA THR A 604 52.49 24.99 3.20
C THR A 604 52.34 26.45 2.81
N VAL A 605 51.24 27.08 3.21
CA VAL A 605 50.91 28.47 2.85
C VAL A 605 51.02 29.36 4.07
N SER A 606 52.02 30.24 4.07
CA SER A 606 52.23 31.28 5.08
C SER A 606 52.03 32.67 4.48
N HIS A 607 51.99 33.69 5.35
CA HIS A 607 51.82 35.08 4.93
C HIS A 607 53.03 35.61 4.12
N ILE A 608 54.15 34.88 4.12
CA ILE A 608 55.40 35.23 3.45
C ILE A 608 55.53 34.51 2.11
N ARG A 609 55.24 33.21 2.06
CA ARG A 609 55.43 32.37 0.86
C ARG A 609 54.56 31.12 0.88
N VAL A 610 54.46 30.49 -0.29
CA VAL A 610 53.98 29.11 -0.45
C VAL A 610 55.22 28.20 -0.57
N THR A 611 55.37 27.24 0.33
CA THR A 611 56.45 26.24 0.29
C THR A 611 55.91 24.95 -0.32
N GLN A 612 56.56 24.44 -1.37
CA GLN A 612 56.14 23.23 -2.08
C GLN A 612 56.76 21.96 -1.49
N GLY A 613 56.00 20.86 -1.45
CA GLY A 613 56.45 19.55 -0.97
C GLY A 613 56.45 19.37 0.56
N GLU A 614 56.12 20.43 1.30
CA GLU A 614 55.99 20.43 2.75
C GLU A 614 54.52 20.65 3.15
N LEU A 615 54.03 19.90 4.12
CA LEU A 615 52.68 20.05 4.64
C LEU A 615 52.71 20.38 6.14
N GLN A 616 52.48 21.64 6.48
CA GLN A 616 52.49 22.14 7.86
C GLN A 616 51.23 22.97 8.14
N SER A 617 50.80 23.00 9.40
CA SER A 617 49.70 23.86 9.84
C SER A 617 49.92 24.32 11.28
N GLY A 618 49.48 25.53 11.62
CA GLY A 618 49.66 26.08 12.96
C GLY A 618 49.91 27.58 12.95
N PHE A 619 50.93 28.03 13.68
CA PHE A 619 51.34 29.44 13.77
C PHE A 619 52.84 29.60 13.53
N ASP A 620 53.22 30.58 12.72
CA ASP A 620 54.61 30.93 12.46
C ASP A 620 55.26 31.71 13.62
N ALA A 621 56.52 32.13 13.45
CA ALA A 621 57.28 32.91 14.42
C ALA A 621 56.61 34.25 14.79
N ASP A 622 55.83 34.83 13.88
CA ASP A 622 55.09 36.08 14.10
C ASP A 622 53.70 35.83 14.71
N GLY A 623 53.35 34.57 14.99
CA GLY A 623 52.04 34.16 15.48
C GLY A 623 50.94 34.27 14.43
N GLN A 624 51.28 34.40 13.14
CA GLN A 624 50.32 34.35 12.05
C GLN A 624 50.02 32.89 11.71
N ARG A 625 48.79 32.61 11.27
CA ARG A 625 48.38 31.24 10.89
C ARG A 625 49.19 30.75 9.70
N ILE A 626 49.50 29.46 9.71
CA ILE A 626 50.01 28.69 8.56
C ILE A 626 48.94 27.67 8.17
N PHE A 627 48.67 27.56 6.87
CA PHE A 627 47.70 26.63 6.29
C PHE A 627 48.41 25.49 5.57
N GLY A 628 47.97 24.25 5.80
CA GLY A 628 48.30 23.13 4.92
C GLY A 628 47.34 23.13 3.74
N HIS A 629 47.84 22.99 2.53
CA HIS A 629 47.03 22.82 1.32
C HIS A 629 47.38 21.50 0.65
N VAL A 630 46.34 20.75 0.30
CA VAL A 630 46.45 19.44 -0.32
C VAL A 630 45.54 19.43 -1.53
N GLU A 631 46.06 18.94 -2.65
CA GLU A 631 45.29 18.72 -3.87
C GLU A 631 45.19 17.23 -4.18
N PHE A 632 44.01 16.80 -4.63
CA PHE A 632 43.78 15.48 -5.20
C PHE A 632 43.16 15.63 -6.58
N MET A 633 43.49 14.69 -7.48
CA MET A 633 42.78 14.52 -8.75
C MET A 633 42.13 13.14 -8.74
N LEU A 634 40.80 13.09 -8.84
CA LEU A 634 40.11 11.83 -9.10
C LEU A 634 40.35 11.44 -10.57
N PRO A 635 40.79 10.21 -10.86
CA PRO A 635 40.80 9.72 -12.23
C PRO A 635 39.37 9.58 -12.74
N GLN A 636 39.19 9.45 -14.06
CA GLN A 636 37.90 9.07 -14.63
C GLN A 636 37.51 7.69 -14.08
N LEU A 637 36.45 7.63 -13.28
CA LEU A 637 36.06 6.41 -12.56
C LEU A 637 35.15 5.48 -13.38
N SER A 638 34.36 6.05 -14.30
CA SER A 638 33.55 5.27 -15.25
C SER A 638 33.53 5.96 -16.62
N GLU A 639 33.52 5.16 -17.68
CA GLU A 639 33.43 5.65 -19.08
C GLU A 639 32.01 5.63 -19.63
N ARG A 640 31.06 4.98 -18.93
CA ARG A 640 29.73 4.63 -19.47
C ARG A 640 28.55 5.16 -18.68
N THR A 641 28.71 5.33 -17.38
CA THR A 641 27.60 5.62 -16.46
C THR A 641 28.08 6.57 -15.37
N ASP A 642 27.14 7.30 -14.77
CA ASP A 642 27.45 8.12 -13.61
C ASP A 642 28.01 7.27 -12.45
N ILE A 643 28.79 7.91 -11.60
CA ILE A 643 29.26 7.32 -10.35
C ILE A 643 28.51 7.90 -9.17
N VAL A 644 28.20 7.06 -8.18
CA VAL A 644 27.71 7.54 -6.88
C VAL A 644 28.77 7.24 -5.83
N ILE A 645 29.23 8.27 -5.14
CA ILE A 645 30.18 8.16 -4.04
C ILE A 645 29.41 7.74 -2.78
N THR A 646 29.52 6.45 -2.45
CA THR A 646 28.83 5.83 -1.32
C THR A 646 29.50 6.18 0.01
N ASP A 647 30.82 6.34 0.00
CA ASP A 647 31.59 6.80 1.16
C ASP A 647 32.86 7.52 0.68
N ALA A 648 33.37 8.47 1.47
CA ALA A 648 34.66 9.09 1.21
C ALA A 648 35.29 9.59 2.51
N TYR A 649 36.62 9.45 2.61
CA TYR A 649 37.35 9.94 3.77
C TYR A 649 38.77 10.37 3.44
N PHE A 650 39.21 11.44 4.11
CA PHE A 650 40.54 11.99 4.02
C PHE A 650 41.40 11.52 5.19
N VAL A 651 42.54 10.93 4.88
CA VAL A 651 43.49 10.37 5.86
C VAL A 651 44.70 11.29 5.98
N LEU A 652 44.90 11.80 7.20
CA LEU A 652 46.00 12.70 7.53
C LEU A 652 46.78 12.13 8.72
N GLU A 653 48.12 12.17 8.64
CA GLU A 653 48.97 11.67 9.73
C GLU A 653 49.98 12.73 10.17
N SER A 654 50.04 13.00 11.48
CA SER A 654 51.04 13.92 12.03
C SER A 654 52.40 13.22 12.17
N GLU A 655 53.44 13.86 11.65
CA GLU A 655 54.83 13.42 11.81
C GLU A 655 55.44 13.96 13.11
N ALA A 656 55.23 15.25 13.39
CA ALA A 656 55.76 15.91 14.57
C ALA A 656 54.88 17.09 15.00
N THR A 657 54.87 17.38 16.30
CA THR A 657 54.22 18.56 16.87
C THR A 657 55.28 19.41 17.58
N ASN A 658 55.59 20.59 17.04
CA ASN A 658 56.69 21.45 17.49
C ASN A 658 56.16 22.74 18.11
N GLY A 659 56.75 23.18 19.22
CA GLY A 659 56.46 24.49 19.83
C GLY A 659 55.06 24.66 20.42
N ILE A 660 54.27 23.58 20.55
CA ILE A 660 52.89 23.65 21.04
C ILE A 660 52.86 23.55 22.58
N SER A 661 52.66 24.68 23.25
CA SER A 661 52.57 24.80 24.71
C SER A 661 51.13 24.71 25.25
N GLN A 662 50.15 25.13 24.46
CA GLN A 662 48.72 24.95 24.72
C GLN A 662 48.05 24.22 23.56
N PRO A 663 47.03 23.37 23.82
CA PRO A 663 46.34 22.63 22.77
C PRO A 663 45.83 23.54 21.65
N ILE A 664 46.24 23.25 20.41
CA ILE A 664 45.72 23.88 19.20
C ILE A 664 44.78 22.89 18.54
N ARG A 665 43.65 23.36 18.02
CA ARG A 665 42.70 22.54 17.26
C ARG A 665 42.82 22.80 15.78
N PHE A 666 42.62 21.76 14.98
CA PHE A 666 42.72 21.77 13.53
C PHE A 666 41.42 21.28 12.91
N THR A 667 41.07 21.89 11.78
CA THR A 667 39.99 21.45 10.89
C THR A 667 40.53 21.22 9.50
N VAL A 668 39.87 20.31 8.78
CA VAL A 668 40.03 20.15 7.35
C VAL A 668 38.77 20.69 6.69
N GLY A 669 38.94 21.50 5.66
CA GLY A 669 37.82 22.03 4.90
C GLY A 669 38.11 22.06 3.41
N MET A 670 37.07 21.88 2.63
CA MET A 670 37.13 21.89 1.16
C MET A 670 36.92 23.31 0.63
N VAL A 671 37.68 23.69 -0.40
CA VAL A 671 37.64 25.03 -0.99
C VAL A 671 37.63 24.96 -2.52
N ASP A 672 36.91 25.87 -3.16
CA ASP A 672 36.92 26.05 -4.62
C ASP A 672 37.87 27.23 -4.89
N ASN A 673 39.14 26.96 -5.20
CA ASN A 673 40.12 28.04 -5.28
C ASN A 673 41.17 27.79 -6.35
N ASP A 674 41.02 28.47 -7.49
CA ASP A 674 41.94 28.41 -8.62
C ASP A 674 43.29 29.10 -8.35
N LYS A 675 43.40 29.90 -7.28
CA LYS A 675 44.60 30.70 -6.96
C LYS A 675 45.08 30.49 -5.54
N LEU A 676 46.20 29.79 -5.39
CA LEU A 676 46.82 29.53 -4.10
C LEU A 676 47.66 30.72 -3.60
N SER A 677 47.16 31.44 -2.60
CA SER A 677 47.87 32.50 -1.89
C SER A 677 47.40 32.59 -0.43
N TYR A 678 48.19 33.23 0.43
CA TYR A 678 47.78 33.40 1.83
C TYR A 678 46.45 34.12 1.99
N ASN A 679 46.26 35.21 1.24
CA ASN A 679 45.05 36.02 1.33
C ASN A 679 43.86 35.30 0.71
N SER A 680 44.04 34.55 -0.38
CA SER A 680 42.95 33.77 -0.97
C SER A 680 42.48 32.70 0.00
N ILE A 681 43.36 31.87 0.58
CA ILE A 681 42.95 30.81 1.54
C ILE A 681 42.33 31.39 2.81
N LYS A 682 42.86 32.51 3.31
CA LYS A 682 42.32 33.18 4.49
C LYS A 682 40.91 33.73 4.26
N CYS A 683 40.61 34.17 3.04
CA CYS A 683 39.32 34.77 2.67
C CYS A 683 38.40 33.80 1.91
N SER A 684 38.85 32.59 1.59
CA SER A 684 38.04 31.56 0.94
C SER A 684 36.82 31.23 1.79
N GLU A 685 35.66 31.25 1.16
CA GLU A 685 34.50 30.57 1.71
C GLU A 685 34.79 29.07 1.71
N LEU A 686 34.57 28.45 2.86
CA LEU A 686 34.62 27.01 2.98
C LEU A 686 33.35 26.46 2.35
N ILE A 687 33.51 25.55 1.39
CA ILE A 687 32.37 24.81 0.83
C ILE A 687 31.81 23.92 1.94
N GLU A 688 32.70 23.17 2.60
CA GLU A 688 32.31 22.20 3.62
C GLU A 688 33.42 21.97 4.65
N PHE A 689 33.03 21.72 5.90
CA PHE A 689 33.93 21.20 6.93
C PHE A 689 33.89 19.67 6.91
N LEU A 690 35.06 19.03 6.89
CA LEU A 690 35.14 17.58 6.87
C LEU A 690 35.27 17.03 8.30
N GLY A 691 34.35 16.14 8.68
CA GLY A 691 34.42 15.39 9.93
C GLY A 691 34.37 16.24 11.21
N TYR A 692 35.46 16.23 11.98
CA TYR A 692 35.55 16.79 13.33
C TYR A 692 36.82 17.64 13.52
N GLU A 693 36.86 18.41 14.60
CA GLU A 693 38.09 19.10 15.01
C GLU A 693 39.04 18.16 15.76
N VAL A 694 40.32 18.12 15.36
CA VAL A 694 41.34 17.36 16.09
C VAL A 694 42.25 18.29 16.87
N SER A 695 42.54 17.97 18.13
CA SER A 695 43.49 18.71 18.95
C SER A 695 44.93 18.20 18.79
N SER A 696 45.91 19.07 18.95
CA SER A 696 47.34 18.70 18.95
C SER A 696 47.69 17.66 20.03
N HIS A 697 46.94 17.59 21.12
CA HIS A 697 47.11 16.55 22.15
C HIS A 697 46.62 15.17 21.69
N GLU A 698 45.55 15.13 20.90
CA GLU A 698 45.06 13.88 20.31
C GLU A 698 46.01 13.39 19.22
N LEU A 699 46.60 14.29 18.42
CA LEU A 699 47.59 13.92 17.40
C LEU A 699 48.81 13.19 17.99
N VAL A 700 49.24 13.52 19.22
CA VAL A 700 50.32 12.79 19.88
C VAL A 700 49.93 11.34 20.24
N LYS A 701 48.65 11.10 20.58
CA LYS A 701 48.16 9.78 20.98
C LYS A 701 47.73 8.92 19.78
N THR A 702 47.10 9.56 18.82
CA THR A 702 46.57 8.98 17.59
C THR A 702 47.06 9.85 16.43
N PRO A 703 48.27 9.61 15.91
CA PRO A 703 48.84 10.47 14.86
C PRO A 703 48.07 10.42 13.55
N LYS A 704 47.49 9.26 13.22
CA LYS A 704 46.65 9.04 12.04
C LYS A 704 45.20 9.41 12.37
N GLN A 705 44.63 10.29 11.55
CA GLN A 705 43.26 10.79 11.65
C GLN A 705 42.53 10.53 10.34
N THR A 706 41.23 10.22 10.44
CA THR A 706 40.35 9.98 9.30
C THR A 706 39.18 10.94 9.36
N PHE A 707 39.08 11.84 8.38
CA PHE A 707 38.02 12.84 8.27
C PHE A 707 36.98 12.34 7.27
N MET A 708 35.80 11.98 7.76
CA MET A 708 34.69 11.49 6.94
C MET A 708 34.01 12.64 6.19
N PHE A 709 33.63 12.38 4.93
CA PHE A 709 32.82 13.29 4.13
C PHE A 709 31.34 13.00 4.44
N ASP A 710 30.56 14.04 4.73
CA ASP A 710 29.12 13.89 4.85
C ASP A 710 28.45 13.80 3.46
N SER A 711 27.12 13.76 3.42
CA SER A 711 26.37 13.65 2.18
C SER A 711 26.54 14.85 1.22
N SER A 712 26.71 16.06 1.75
CA SER A 712 26.90 17.25 0.91
C SER A 712 28.33 17.27 0.36
N ALA A 713 29.31 16.92 1.20
CA ALA A 713 30.70 16.88 0.77
C ALA A 713 30.93 15.81 -0.29
N ARG A 714 30.25 14.66 -0.18
CA ARG A 714 30.28 13.60 -1.20
C ARG A 714 29.61 14.03 -2.50
N GLN A 715 28.49 14.74 -2.45
CA GLN A 715 27.87 15.28 -3.66
C GLN A 715 28.83 16.24 -4.38
N HIS A 716 29.48 17.13 -3.63
CA HIS A 716 30.43 18.05 -4.22
C HIS A 716 31.67 17.33 -4.81
N LEU A 717 32.12 16.23 -4.21
CA LEU A 717 33.16 15.38 -4.81
C LEU A 717 32.73 14.78 -6.16
N GLU A 718 31.47 14.38 -6.29
CA GLU A 718 30.92 13.91 -7.56
C GLU A 718 30.92 15.04 -8.60
N ASP A 719 30.48 16.24 -8.24
CA ASP A 719 30.46 17.39 -9.15
C ASP A 719 31.88 17.78 -9.63
N LEU A 720 32.88 17.69 -8.73
CA LEU A 720 34.30 17.90 -9.06
C LEU A 720 34.85 16.81 -9.98
N HIS A 721 34.48 15.54 -9.75
CA HIS A 721 34.82 14.43 -10.65
C HIS A 721 34.22 14.66 -12.04
N ASP A 722 32.93 14.97 -12.12
CA ASP A 722 32.19 15.12 -13.39
C ASP A 722 32.70 16.32 -14.20
N SER A 723 33.17 17.36 -13.52
CA SER A 723 33.82 18.52 -14.15
C SER A 723 35.32 18.38 -14.39
N GLY A 724 35.94 17.27 -13.95
CA GLY A 724 37.38 17.01 -14.07
C GLY A 724 38.25 18.02 -13.29
N LYS A 725 37.70 18.62 -12.22
CA LYS A 725 38.39 19.61 -11.40
C LYS A 725 39.16 18.97 -10.24
N PRO A 726 40.27 19.58 -9.79
CA PRO A 726 40.99 19.10 -8.62
C PRO A 726 40.24 19.38 -7.32
N ILE A 727 40.36 18.45 -6.37
CA ILE A 727 39.83 18.59 -5.01
C ILE A 727 40.87 19.29 -4.16
N ASN A 728 40.49 20.42 -3.58
CA ASN A 728 41.38 21.25 -2.76
C ASN A 728 40.96 21.21 -1.29
N LEU A 729 41.85 20.69 -0.45
CA LEU A 729 41.64 20.63 1.01
C LEU A 729 42.60 21.56 1.74
N ILE A 730 42.07 22.28 2.73
CA ILE A 730 42.82 23.17 3.60
C ILE A 730 42.81 22.64 5.03
N ILE A 731 44.00 22.45 5.58
CA ILE A 731 44.23 22.11 6.98
C ILE A 731 44.56 23.41 7.73
N ARG A 732 43.73 23.77 8.70
CA ARG A 732 43.87 25.05 9.41
C ARG A 732 43.67 24.95 10.91
N ALA A 733 44.42 25.74 11.66
CA ALA A 733 44.18 25.94 13.08
C ALA A 733 42.89 26.75 13.32
N THR A 734 41.95 26.25 14.11
CA THR A 734 40.66 26.92 14.39
C THR A 734 40.75 27.92 15.53
N SER A 735 41.51 27.60 16.59
CA SER A 735 41.71 28.50 17.73
C SER A 735 42.51 29.74 17.33
N ALA A 736 42.21 30.90 17.91
CA ALA A 736 43.14 32.02 17.90
C ALA A 736 44.22 31.75 18.96
N SER A 737 45.49 31.69 18.56
CA SER A 737 46.62 31.45 19.45
C SER A 737 47.64 32.56 19.27
N ARG A 738 48.27 33.00 20.36
CA ARG A 738 49.45 33.89 20.32
C ARG A 738 50.76 33.11 20.40
N GLN A 739 50.70 31.78 20.35
CA GLN A 739 51.88 30.94 20.36
C GLN A 739 52.65 31.14 19.06
N GLN A 740 53.97 31.29 19.19
CA GLN A 740 54.90 31.45 18.08
C GLN A 740 55.56 30.09 17.81
N ASP A 741 55.84 29.78 16.54
CA ASP A 741 56.46 28.53 16.11
C ASP A 741 55.71 27.26 16.56
N ALA A 742 54.39 27.37 16.72
CA ALA A 742 53.52 26.28 17.17
C ALA A 742 52.93 25.56 15.95
N ILE A 743 53.65 24.55 15.45
CA ILE A 743 53.43 23.91 14.15
C ILE A 743 53.19 22.41 14.32
N VAL A 744 52.21 21.89 13.60
CA VAL A 744 52.10 20.45 13.30
C VAL A 744 52.67 20.21 11.92
N GLN A 745 53.61 19.29 11.82
CA GLN A 745 54.14 18.77 10.56
C GLN A 745 53.40 17.50 10.20
N TRP A 746 52.85 17.47 9.00
CA TRP A 746 52.07 16.36 8.49
C TRP A 746 52.93 15.52 7.54
N LYS A 747 52.75 14.20 7.58
CA LYS A 747 53.46 13.29 6.68
C LYS A 747 53.07 13.55 5.23
N THR A 748 54.06 13.65 4.36
CA THR A 748 53.88 13.66 2.90
C THR A 748 54.33 12.36 2.24
N LEU A 749 55.14 11.56 2.95
CA LEU A 749 55.66 10.27 2.48
C LEU A 749 55.84 9.32 3.68
N SER A 750 55.71 8.02 3.46
CA SER A 750 55.98 7.00 4.47
C SER A 750 57.48 6.84 4.74
N ALA A 751 57.84 6.26 5.90
CA ALA A 751 59.23 6.09 6.33
C ALA A 751 60.05 5.14 5.44
N ASP A 752 59.39 4.26 4.70
CA ASP A 752 59.96 3.37 3.69
C ASP A 752 59.89 3.96 2.27
N GLU A 753 59.45 5.22 2.12
CA GLU A 753 59.32 5.97 0.87
C GLU A 753 58.37 5.33 -0.18
N THR A 754 57.49 4.41 0.23
CA THR A 754 56.60 3.67 -0.69
C THR A 754 55.19 4.26 -0.82
N THR A 755 54.70 4.96 0.21
CA THR A 755 53.32 5.45 0.29
C THR A 755 53.30 6.96 0.42
N VAL A 756 52.57 7.63 -0.46
CA VAL A 756 52.39 9.09 -0.42
C VAL A 756 51.23 9.44 0.50
N TYR A 757 51.45 10.44 1.35
CA TYR A 757 50.44 11.02 2.23
C TYR A 757 50.25 12.51 1.90
N PRO A 758 49.12 13.10 2.29
CA PRO A 758 47.91 12.45 2.78
C PRO A 758 47.16 11.71 1.66
N GLN A 759 46.16 10.91 2.05
CA GLN A 759 45.39 10.07 1.11
C GLN A 759 43.91 10.44 1.16
N LEU A 760 43.25 10.38 0.01
CA LEU A 760 41.80 10.45 -0.11
C LEU A 760 41.30 9.08 -0.55
N VAL A 761 40.42 8.47 0.24
CA VAL A 761 39.76 7.23 -0.14
C VAL A 761 38.34 7.56 -0.56
N VAL A 762 37.95 7.06 -1.73
CA VAL A 762 36.60 7.19 -2.30
C VAL A 762 36.07 5.80 -2.56
N GLU A 763 34.92 5.50 -1.98
CA GLU A 763 34.13 4.32 -2.29
C GLU A 763 32.97 4.73 -3.21
N TYR A 764 32.82 4.05 -4.33
CA TYR A 764 31.83 4.41 -5.35
C TYR A 764 31.19 3.20 -6.01
N ILE A 765 29.99 3.42 -6.55
CA ILE A 765 29.29 2.47 -7.42
C ILE A 765 29.00 3.13 -8.77
N GLU A 766 28.86 2.31 -9.81
CA GLU A 766 28.32 2.74 -11.10
C GLU A 766 26.79 2.66 -11.07
N ARG A 767 26.13 3.79 -11.29
CA ARG A 767 24.67 3.91 -11.20
C ARG A 767 24.19 5.16 -11.92
N HIS A 768 23.27 5.01 -12.86
CA HIS A 768 22.61 6.13 -13.51
C HIS A 768 21.84 6.99 -12.49
N LYS A 769 22.07 8.32 -12.50
CA LYS A 769 21.45 9.25 -11.54
C LYS A 769 20.20 9.91 -12.09
N GLN A 770 20.20 10.20 -13.38
CA GLN A 770 19.18 11.03 -13.99
C GLN A 770 17.94 10.21 -14.36
N PRO A 771 16.74 10.81 -14.31
CA PRO A 771 15.57 10.23 -14.96
C PRO A 771 15.81 9.98 -16.44
N MET A 772 15.22 8.92 -16.99
CA MET A 772 15.21 8.69 -18.43
C MET A 772 14.38 9.76 -19.16
N ASP A 773 14.64 9.93 -20.46
CA ASP A 773 13.83 10.81 -21.31
C ASP A 773 12.37 10.35 -21.38
N SER A 774 11.45 11.31 -21.44
CA SER A 774 10.02 11.01 -21.55
C SER A 774 9.72 10.33 -22.90
N PRO A 775 8.83 9.32 -22.93
CA PRO A 775 8.34 8.74 -24.18
C PRO A 775 7.71 9.81 -25.10
N GLU A 776 8.04 9.79 -26.38
CA GLU A 776 7.55 10.77 -27.34
C GLU A 776 6.31 10.28 -28.11
N ASN A 777 5.64 11.20 -28.81
CA ASN A 777 4.52 10.90 -29.71
C ASN A 777 3.40 10.05 -29.07
N PHE A 778 3.15 10.26 -27.78
CA PHE A 778 2.15 9.47 -27.05
C PHE A 778 0.73 9.76 -27.57
N GLN A 779 0.07 8.71 -28.05
CA GLN A 779 -1.23 8.77 -28.69
C GLN A 779 -2.18 7.71 -28.14
N ALA A 780 -3.47 8.01 -28.21
CA ALA A 780 -4.55 7.07 -27.91
C ALA A 780 -5.53 7.02 -29.09
N SER A 781 -5.98 5.81 -29.43
CA SER A 781 -7.00 5.59 -30.47
C SER A 781 -7.93 4.45 -30.06
N LEU A 782 -9.11 4.39 -30.68
CA LEU A 782 -10.05 3.29 -30.47
C LEU A 782 -9.81 2.20 -31.53
N GLU A 783 -9.51 0.98 -31.09
CA GLU A 783 -9.30 -0.19 -31.95
C GLU A 783 -10.09 -1.38 -31.40
N ASP A 784 -11.00 -1.94 -32.19
CA ASP A 784 -11.88 -3.07 -31.81
C ASP A 784 -12.60 -2.88 -30.46
N GLY A 785 -13.01 -1.64 -30.16
CA GLY A 785 -13.71 -1.30 -28.91
C GLY A 785 -12.80 -1.22 -27.68
N LEU A 786 -11.48 -1.24 -27.86
CA LEU A 786 -10.46 -1.03 -26.83
C LEU A 786 -9.71 0.27 -27.10
N VAL A 787 -9.15 0.88 -26.04
CA VAL A 787 -8.20 1.98 -26.21
C VAL A 787 -6.82 1.40 -26.52
N ARG A 788 -6.29 1.70 -27.70
CA ARG A 788 -4.91 1.44 -28.07
C ARG A 788 -4.06 2.67 -27.77
N LEU A 789 -2.97 2.43 -27.05
CA LEU A 789 -1.98 3.41 -26.65
C LEU A 789 -0.69 3.13 -27.42
N THR A 790 -0.06 4.15 -27.99
CA THR A 790 1.21 4.06 -28.74
C THR A 790 2.13 5.21 -28.38
N TRP A 791 3.43 4.96 -28.34
CA TRP A 791 4.48 5.94 -28.04
C TRP A 791 5.81 5.51 -28.67
N ASP A 792 6.74 6.45 -28.74
CA ASP A 792 8.13 6.19 -29.13
C ASP A 792 9.00 6.08 -27.87
N ASN A 793 9.80 5.02 -27.79
CA ASN A 793 10.71 4.80 -26.67
C ASN A 793 12.00 5.63 -26.85
N PRO A 794 12.66 6.03 -25.76
CA PRO A 794 13.96 6.72 -25.83
C PRO A 794 15.03 5.89 -26.57
N ASP A 795 15.86 6.57 -27.37
CA ASP A 795 17.02 5.97 -28.04
C ASP A 795 18.25 6.02 -27.11
N SER A 796 18.25 5.16 -26.09
CA SER A 796 19.34 5.05 -25.10
C SER A 796 19.64 3.59 -24.78
N GLU A 797 20.91 3.25 -24.60
CA GLU A 797 21.35 1.91 -24.20
C GLU A 797 20.92 1.57 -22.76
N ASP A 798 20.69 2.57 -21.92
CA ASP A 798 20.28 2.43 -20.51
C ASP A 798 18.76 2.23 -20.36
N TRP A 799 17.99 2.41 -21.43
CA TRP A 799 16.55 2.18 -21.43
C TRP A 799 16.23 0.69 -21.23
N VAL A 800 15.49 0.39 -20.16
CA VAL A 800 15.06 -0.98 -19.83
C VAL A 800 13.65 -1.25 -20.31
N GLY A 801 12.76 -0.27 -20.23
CA GLY A 801 11.37 -0.41 -20.65
C GLY A 801 10.52 0.81 -20.33
N THR A 802 9.22 0.62 -20.52
CA THR A 802 8.21 1.65 -20.37
C THR A 802 7.05 1.12 -19.53
N TYR A 803 6.54 1.97 -18.63
CA TYR A 803 5.46 1.68 -17.70
C TYR A 803 4.23 2.50 -18.05
N VAL A 804 3.07 1.85 -18.17
CA VAL A 804 1.81 2.51 -18.54
C VAL A 804 0.81 2.37 -17.41
N VAL A 805 0.23 3.49 -16.99
CA VAL A 805 -0.75 3.57 -15.90
C VAL A 805 -1.97 4.37 -16.33
N ARG A 806 -3.13 3.96 -15.82
CA ARG A 806 -4.43 4.59 -16.04
C ARG A 806 -5.00 5.12 -14.73
N ASN A 807 -5.55 6.33 -14.74
CA ASN A 807 -6.28 6.91 -13.61
C ASN A 807 -7.53 7.66 -14.10
N SER A 808 -8.66 7.44 -13.44
CA SER A 808 -9.96 7.99 -13.86
C SER A 808 -10.22 9.40 -13.32
N PHE A 809 -9.40 9.92 -12.41
CA PHE A 809 -9.68 11.15 -11.65
C PHE A 809 -8.69 12.28 -11.91
N HIS A 810 -7.40 11.95 -11.99
CA HIS A 810 -6.33 12.93 -12.23
C HIS A 810 -5.23 12.32 -13.11
N PRO A 811 -4.40 13.16 -13.75
CA PRO A 811 -3.24 12.67 -14.47
C PRO A 811 -2.25 11.96 -13.53
N PRO A 812 -1.86 10.70 -13.80
CA PRO A 812 -0.83 10.02 -13.01
C PRO A 812 0.51 10.72 -13.15
N ARG A 813 1.07 11.17 -12.01
CA ARG A 813 2.44 11.73 -11.91
C ARG A 813 3.46 10.72 -11.39
N SER A 814 2.97 9.58 -10.90
CA SER A 814 3.78 8.43 -10.49
C SER A 814 3.30 7.19 -11.23
N PRO A 815 4.19 6.26 -11.63
CA PRO A 815 3.80 4.98 -12.23
C PRO A 815 2.95 4.11 -11.29
N PHE A 816 2.93 4.42 -10.00
CA PHE A 816 2.16 3.70 -8.97
C PHE A 816 0.81 4.36 -8.68
N ASP A 817 0.52 5.52 -9.27
CA ASP A 817 -0.68 6.32 -9.04
C ASP A 817 -1.82 5.96 -10.01
N GLY A 818 -2.32 4.73 -9.88
CA GLY A 818 -3.44 4.26 -10.69
C GLY A 818 -3.44 2.75 -10.92
N VAL A 819 -3.99 2.34 -12.07
CA VAL A 819 -4.04 0.95 -12.51
C VAL A 819 -2.96 0.71 -13.56
N LYS A 820 -1.95 -0.12 -13.23
CA LYS A 820 -0.94 -0.60 -14.18
C LYS A 820 -1.60 -1.31 -15.37
N LEU A 821 -1.27 -0.91 -16.58
CA LEU A 821 -1.69 -1.59 -17.81
C LEU A 821 -0.57 -2.40 -18.43
N TYR A 822 0.66 -1.87 -18.38
CA TYR A 822 1.80 -2.43 -19.06
C TYR A 822 3.11 -2.08 -18.34
N ALA A 823 4.09 -2.99 -18.43
CA ALA A 823 5.50 -2.71 -18.15
C ALA A 823 6.36 -3.64 -19.02
N GLY A 824 7.20 -3.08 -19.88
CA GLY A 824 8.04 -3.85 -20.81
C GLY A 824 8.65 -2.99 -21.92
N LYS A 825 9.12 -3.61 -23.00
CA LYS A 825 9.88 -2.95 -24.08
C LYS A 825 9.05 -2.54 -25.32
N ASP A 826 7.75 -2.80 -25.33
CA ASP A 826 6.91 -2.46 -26.47
C ASP A 826 6.68 -0.94 -26.55
N GLY A 827 6.40 -0.43 -27.75
CA GLY A 827 5.94 0.95 -28.00
C GLY A 827 4.41 1.09 -28.02
N TYR A 828 3.69 0.08 -27.53
CA TYR A 828 2.23 0.09 -27.52
C TYR A 828 1.63 -0.80 -26.43
N THR A 829 0.38 -0.52 -26.07
CA THR A 829 -0.45 -1.43 -25.27
C THR A 829 -1.94 -1.24 -25.56
N LEU A 830 -2.76 -2.19 -25.09
CA LEU A 830 -4.22 -2.13 -25.17
C LEU A 830 -4.80 -2.08 -23.76
N ASP A 831 -5.67 -1.11 -23.48
CA ASP A 831 -6.45 -1.07 -22.25
C ASP A 831 -7.59 -2.11 -22.30
N ARG A 832 -7.25 -3.36 -21.98
CA ARG A 832 -8.19 -4.49 -21.96
C ARG A 832 -9.12 -4.50 -20.75
N PHE A 833 -8.89 -3.60 -19.80
CA PHE A 833 -9.62 -3.53 -18.53
C PHE A 833 -10.37 -2.20 -18.39
N GLY A 834 -10.38 -1.33 -19.37
CA GLY A 834 -11.02 -0.02 -19.29
C GLY A 834 -12.40 -0.02 -19.92
N ASN A 835 -13.29 0.82 -19.40
CA ASN A 835 -14.52 1.17 -20.09
C ASN A 835 -14.26 2.36 -21.03
N THR A 836 -14.22 2.12 -22.33
CA THR A 836 -13.89 3.15 -23.33
C THR A 836 -14.80 4.38 -23.30
N ASN A 837 -16.02 4.27 -22.76
CA ASN A 837 -16.99 5.37 -22.69
C ASN A 837 -16.81 6.31 -21.49
N ILE A 838 -15.85 6.05 -20.60
CA ILE A 838 -15.59 6.87 -19.42
C ILE A 838 -14.31 7.67 -19.67
N PRO A 839 -14.33 9.01 -19.56
CA PRO A 839 -13.11 9.81 -19.68
C PRO A 839 -12.08 9.43 -18.62
N LYS A 840 -10.80 9.39 -18.99
CA LYS A 840 -9.71 9.06 -18.07
C LYS A 840 -8.35 9.55 -18.56
N TYR A 841 -7.36 9.45 -17.69
CA TYR A 841 -5.98 9.80 -17.96
C TYR A 841 -5.14 8.55 -18.15
N TYR A 842 -4.20 8.64 -19.08
CA TYR A 842 -3.14 7.67 -19.27
C TYR A 842 -1.80 8.39 -19.17
N SER A 843 -0.85 7.76 -18.49
CA SER A 843 0.54 8.24 -18.40
C SER A 843 1.50 7.13 -18.78
N VAL A 844 2.55 7.49 -19.50
CA VAL A 844 3.61 6.60 -19.96
C VAL A 844 4.95 7.11 -19.43
N PHE A 845 5.68 6.23 -18.74
CA PHE A 845 6.97 6.52 -18.10
C PHE A 845 8.03 5.60 -18.68
N SER A 846 9.16 6.11 -19.16
CA SER A 846 10.33 5.28 -19.45
C SER A 846 11.09 5.00 -18.13
N TYR A 847 11.86 3.91 -18.06
CA TYR A 847 12.68 3.60 -16.89
C TYR A 847 13.95 2.81 -17.25
N ASP A 848 14.98 2.95 -16.41
CA ASP A 848 16.28 2.28 -16.50
C ASP A 848 16.40 1.05 -15.57
N ASN A 849 17.62 0.59 -15.29
CA ASN A 849 17.89 -0.54 -14.40
C ASN A 849 17.85 -0.20 -12.89
N VAL A 850 17.71 1.09 -12.55
CA VAL A 850 17.65 1.67 -11.20
C VAL A 850 16.24 2.23 -10.93
N PRO A 851 15.25 1.65 -11.62
CA PRO A 851 13.99 2.27 -12.06
C PRO A 851 13.85 3.79 -11.83
N ASN A 852 14.77 4.60 -12.38
CA ASN A 852 14.58 6.04 -12.49
C ASN A 852 13.53 6.31 -13.57
N TYR A 853 12.31 6.64 -13.15
CA TYR A 853 11.20 6.91 -14.07
C TYR A 853 11.28 8.32 -14.65
N SER A 854 11.03 8.45 -15.95
CA SER A 854 10.93 9.75 -16.61
C SER A 854 9.79 10.61 -16.07
N VAL A 855 9.79 11.90 -16.39
CA VAL A 855 8.53 12.67 -16.43
C VAL A 855 7.55 11.98 -17.38
N PRO A 856 6.26 11.84 -17.05
CA PRO A 856 5.33 11.09 -17.89
C PRO A 856 4.85 11.86 -19.11
N ALA A 857 4.79 11.18 -20.25
CA ALA A 857 3.93 11.60 -21.35
C ALA A 857 2.47 11.27 -20.97
N THR A 858 1.60 12.28 -20.94
CA THR A 858 0.24 12.15 -20.41
C THR A 858 -0.81 12.65 -21.39
N LEU A 859 -1.91 11.91 -21.52
CA LEU A 859 -3.10 12.34 -22.24
C LEU A 859 -4.37 12.07 -21.46
N LYS A 860 -5.40 12.88 -21.74
CA LYS A 860 -6.78 12.61 -21.36
C LYS A 860 -7.50 12.00 -22.56
N PHE A 861 -8.04 10.82 -22.37
CA PHE A 861 -8.85 10.12 -23.37
C PHE A 861 -10.33 10.23 -23.03
N SER A 862 -11.13 10.50 -24.05
CA SER A 862 -12.58 10.32 -24.08
C SER A 862 -12.98 9.80 -25.46
N THR A 863 -14.22 9.33 -25.63
CA THR A 863 -14.69 8.85 -26.94
C THR A 863 -14.76 9.96 -28.00
N ASP A 864 -14.94 11.20 -27.56
CA ASP A 864 -15.18 12.34 -28.45
C ASP A 864 -13.89 13.12 -28.72
N GLU A 865 -12.91 13.04 -27.82
CA GLU A 865 -11.69 13.83 -27.86
C GLU A 865 -10.53 13.14 -27.13
N VAL A 866 -9.31 13.35 -27.65
CA VAL A 866 -8.05 13.06 -26.95
C VAL A 866 -7.29 14.37 -26.79
N THR A 867 -6.99 14.76 -25.55
CA THR A 867 -6.34 16.03 -25.23
C THR A 867 -5.01 15.77 -24.52
N PRO A 868 -3.87 16.28 -25.02
CA PRO A 868 -2.61 16.24 -24.28
C PRO A 868 -2.73 16.98 -22.95
N VAL A 869 -2.10 16.45 -21.89
CA VAL A 869 -1.99 17.16 -20.61
C VAL A 869 -0.62 17.83 -20.58
N ILE A 870 -0.61 19.15 -20.74
CA ILE A 870 0.60 19.97 -20.58
C ILE A 870 0.73 20.26 -19.08
N TYR A 871 1.82 19.82 -18.49
CA TYR A 871 2.21 20.25 -17.15
C TYR A 871 2.97 21.57 -17.29
N ASP A 872 2.74 22.51 -16.38
CA ASP A 872 3.73 23.57 -16.17
C ASP A 872 5.05 22.87 -15.85
N GLU A 873 6.09 23.14 -16.64
CA GLU A 873 7.40 22.53 -16.46
C GLU A 873 7.81 22.67 -14.99
N PHE A 874 8.26 21.56 -14.41
CA PHE A 874 8.96 21.58 -13.13
C PHE A 874 10.14 22.54 -13.32
N GLU A 875 10.09 23.72 -12.69
CA GLU A 875 11.31 24.49 -12.50
C GLU A 875 12.25 23.59 -11.71
N ALA A 876 13.34 23.16 -12.34
CA ALA A 876 14.38 22.41 -11.67
C ALA A 876 14.78 23.20 -10.41
N GLN A 877 15.01 22.51 -9.30
CA GLN A 877 15.46 23.13 -8.05
C GLN A 877 16.71 24.01 -8.28
N ASP A 878 17.53 23.64 -9.27
CA ASP A 878 18.68 24.40 -9.75
C ASP A 878 18.31 25.73 -10.39
N GLU A 879 17.20 25.83 -11.14
CA GLU A 879 16.75 27.12 -11.70
C GLU A 879 16.23 28.05 -10.60
N MET A 880 15.58 27.52 -9.56
CA MET A 880 15.11 28.35 -8.45
C MET A 880 16.31 28.86 -7.61
N GLU A 881 17.32 28.03 -7.36
CA GLU A 881 18.59 28.49 -6.76
C GLU A 881 19.36 29.45 -7.66
N GLN A 882 19.34 29.23 -8.97
CA GLN A 882 20.02 30.09 -9.93
C GLN A 882 19.33 31.45 -10.05
N ARG A 883 18.00 31.51 -10.11
CA ARG A 883 17.24 32.78 -10.06
C ARG A 883 17.42 33.52 -8.74
N TYR A 884 17.49 32.78 -7.62
CA TYR A 884 17.78 33.37 -6.31
C TYR A 884 19.23 33.89 -6.19
N ARG A 885 20.20 33.25 -6.88
CA ARG A 885 21.60 33.71 -6.98
C ARG A 885 21.78 34.85 -8.00
N GLU A 886 20.98 34.89 -9.06
CA GLU A 886 21.03 35.89 -10.14
C GLU A 886 20.14 37.12 -9.85
N GLY A 887 19.26 37.04 -8.84
CA GLY A 887 18.50 38.17 -8.33
C GLY A 887 17.20 38.48 -9.08
N ASP A 888 16.63 37.49 -9.77
CA ASP A 888 15.35 37.57 -10.50
C ASP A 888 14.15 37.09 -9.66
#